data_AF-A0A6A6NV93-F1
#
_entry.id   AF-A0A6A6NV93-F1
#
_cell.length_a   1.000
_cell.length_b   1.000
_cell.length_c   1.000
_cell.angle_alpha   90.00
_cell.angle_beta   90.00
_cell.angle_gamma   90.00
#
_symmetry.space_group_name_H-M   'P 1'
#
loop_
_entity.id
_entity.type
_entity.pdbx_description
1 polymer ?
#
loop_
_entity_poly.entity_id
_entity_poly.type
_entity_poly.pdbx_seq_one_letter_code
_entity_poly.pdbx_strand_id
1 'polypeptide(L)'
;MAAMVEGGKMASKVAKEFMVVTRRSTAMPNAGSGSNGANGGASANVFISVSEMDLDTLIGLSWDISGGKGGLSGTHGEPGDGGIGGKGGNGCSCGETREPQALQVLRAIGLDSTSAGVQPAPMDPVKSELLQVISYDVVDENEDKINEPGEHLLIRNIRVQNFEPIASEPLILPPNIPVGATVDVPGTLRTYIRNETVARAWNEPLCAKDHVSLIASFGRLNRAIPEFNMIRREIGIMYPLVLTSPKVLASVAKGDVVRFHWALKNNSTKAYGVAGGLRRGAATCLSDPQGVFNLSHATDGGREAIDELDFLEPGAEVPIDQDFTVSQYAGDYSYGDLRLDLQLSDPNPAVATKRVIMSYDIRMQVSGKYSHDPLSQFLLVVNSHTPLHAIHQTRRFIWNNLGLRVDTFNVSLVGSYTLPETQESVLRRYIGKSIIVFGNHFKFFDAGSRDPWSFLDPWEVSLLAKASTSFLFASTVNMQGLKGWGDMIAFPMYVGGHVEGHRAKTVKELVGSIHKEDQDVRVAASVAHTLSGQSASGTVKQMNKKLPLRRFATLKEGASSLAVIEGLPKTAQVFASVLGFSEGLQIPDYHAFMIVRSLPFYAQSRMFWNLAGKMGQVVPHHVLYGGLPGFQPLPNMNPTQFVIERKYCEAIGWAIESRIGTEVARFCSRSGWPHGIPGPILLDQLPLLSQFFKAAPQSAVITAAEGNEFLVQTLGTIYASALNIGFGRFVTQRVIRLGSRKAQLRPKILQAIRKALEACAPGHTATMLGAVEAAAKRTKDEIKGTKGKKTLGPLCAKRLALATRTAGADFVDLNTEINKISIKVKGPTASEMRTKHHGAIMGRSNDEGHAKAVLKERVVTDQVELDDIEAAPSPSTSPLVSVLEANAEAAQVPTLNTPELAAAAAAISTNVKATPVVAVAELAAHT
;
A
#
# COMPACT_ATOMS: atom_id res chain seq x y z
N MET A 1 36.84 -0.52 41.49
CA MET A 1 36.63 0.94 41.40
C MET A 1 35.12 1.14 41.40
N ALA A 2 34.42 1.65 42.43
CA ALA A 2 34.73 2.69 43.43
C ALA A 2 34.95 4.08 42.79
N ALA A 3 34.31 5.18 43.21
CA ALA A 3 33.38 5.48 44.33
C ALA A 3 32.10 6.24 43.81
N MET A 4 30.95 6.41 44.50
CA MET A 4 30.59 6.81 45.89
C MET A 4 30.99 8.28 46.23
N VAL A 5 30.28 9.08 47.06
CA VAL A 5 29.07 8.96 47.94
C VAL A 5 28.54 10.41 48.20
N GLU A 6 27.31 10.80 48.59
CA GLU A 6 25.92 10.27 48.72
C GLU A 6 24.96 11.47 48.33
N GLY A 7 23.67 11.66 48.69
CA GLY A 7 22.76 10.87 49.53
C GLY A 7 21.41 11.49 49.94
N GLY A 8 20.56 10.61 50.50
CA GLY A 8 19.49 10.87 51.49
C GLY A 8 18.14 11.50 51.08
N LYS A 9 16.98 11.03 51.58
CA LYS A 9 16.62 9.85 52.41
C LYS A 9 15.13 9.49 52.24
N MET A 10 14.80 8.19 52.24
CA MET A 10 13.47 7.57 52.53
C MET A 10 12.26 7.95 51.64
N ALA A 11 11.33 7.07 51.23
CA ALA A 11 11.23 5.59 51.19
C ALA A 11 10.04 5.25 50.23
N SER A 12 9.61 4.02 49.92
CA SER A 12 9.93 2.67 50.39
C SER A 12 9.60 1.61 49.31
N LYS A 13 9.84 0.31 49.61
CA LYS A 13 9.29 -0.90 48.96
C LYS A 13 8.83 -0.81 47.48
N VAL A 14 9.70 -1.27 46.57
CA VAL A 14 9.28 -1.96 45.34
C VAL A 14 9.92 -3.35 45.35
N ALA A 15 9.09 -4.39 45.38
CA ALA A 15 9.56 -5.77 45.18
C ALA A 15 9.51 -6.11 43.68
N LYS A 16 10.55 -6.76 43.16
CA LYS A 16 10.56 -7.31 41.79
C LYS A 16 10.03 -8.75 41.82
N GLU A 17 8.74 -8.94 41.56
CA GLU A 17 8.20 -10.24 41.20
C GLU A 17 8.17 -10.38 39.66
N PHE A 18 8.90 -11.37 39.13
CA PHE A 18 8.71 -11.84 37.75
C PHE A 18 7.44 -12.71 37.70
N MET A 19 6.27 -12.07 37.62
CA MET A 19 4.99 -12.79 37.53
C MET A 19 4.84 -13.47 36.16
N VAL A 20 5.13 -14.77 36.10
CA VAL A 20 4.80 -15.63 34.96
C VAL A 20 3.28 -15.76 34.86
N VAL A 21 2.67 -15.07 33.89
CA VAL A 21 1.21 -15.08 33.70
C VAL A 21 0.77 -16.25 32.82
N THR A 22 0.48 -17.39 33.45
CA THR A 22 -0.11 -18.56 32.80
C THR A 22 -1.57 -18.30 32.41
N ARG A 23 -1.80 -17.65 31.26
CA ARG A 23 -3.16 -17.51 30.69
C ARG A 23 -3.53 -18.75 29.87
N ARG A 24 -4.46 -19.56 30.40
CA ARG A 24 -5.20 -20.54 29.59
C ARG A 24 -5.93 -19.84 28.44
N SER A 25 -5.58 -20.17 27.21
CA SER A 25 -6.39 -19.84 26.03
C SER A 25 -7.29 -21.03 25.69
N THR A 26 -8.60 -20.86 25.79
CA THR A 26 -9.60 -21.88 25.42
C THR A 26 -10.36 -21.45 24.16
N ALA A 27 -9.67 -21.51 23.01
CA ALA A 27 -10.26 -21.57 21.67
C ALA A 27 -9.18 -22.03 20.69
N MET A 28 -9.48 -23.04 19.86
CA MET A 28 -8.59 -23.49 18.78
C MET A 28 -8.69 -22.51 17.59
N PRO A 29 -7.57 -22.06 17.02
CA PRO A 29 -7.40 -21.92 15.58
C PRO A 29 -6.86 -23.24 14.98
N ASN A 30 -6.95 -23.37 13.65
CA ASN A 30 -6.47 -24.56 12.93
C ASN A 30 -5.00 -24.88 13.23
N ALA A 31 -4.65 -26.18 13.21
CA ALA A 31 -3.29 -26.58 12.88
C ALA A 31 -2.94 -26.01 11.49
N GLY A 32 -1.70 -25.53 11.33
CA GLY A 32 -1.29 -24.86 10.09
C GLY A 32 -1.36 -25.79 8.87
N SER A 33 -1.56 -25.19 7.70
CA SER A 33 -1.22 -25.83 6.43
C SER A 33 0.20 -26.40 6.53
N GLY A 34 0.39 -27.65 6.10
CA GLY A 34 1.72 -28.25 6.10
C GLY A 34 2.69 -27.38 5.30
N SER A 35 3.77 -26.92 5.93
CA SER A 35 4.91 -26.39 5.19
C SER A 35 5.45 -27.51 4.31
N ASN A 36 5.61 -27.24 3.01
CA ASN A 36 6.29 -28.17 2.11
C ASN A 36 7.60 -28.65 2.75
N GLY A 37 7.85 -29.96 2.69
CA GLY A 37 9.14 -30.49 3.14
C GLY A 37 10.27 -29.78 2.40
N ALA A 38 11.41 -29.57 3.09
CA ALA A 38 12.60 -29.07 2.41
C ALA A 38 12.94 -30.00 1.23
N ASN A 39 13.31 -29.42 0.09
CA ASN A 39 13.72 -30.19 -1.08
C ASN A 39 14.78 -31.20 -0.67
N GLY A 40 14.60 -32.47 -1.06
CA GLY A 40 15.66 -33.47 -0.92
C GLY A 40 16.91 -32.96 -1.63
N GLY A 41 18.06 -33.02 -0.95
CA GLY A 41 19.34 -32.61 -1.53
C GLY A 41 19.59 -33.34 -2.84
N ALA A 42 20.06 -32.61 -3.86
CA ALA A 42 20.15 -33.13 -5.23
C ALA A 42 20.99 -34.41 -5.29
N SER A 43 20.35 -35.54 -5.61
CA SER A 43 21.02 -36.79 -5.93
C SER A 43 21.81 -36.61 -7.23
N ALA A 44 23.14 -36.69 -7.16
CA ALA A 44 23.99 -36.55 -8.33
C ALA A 44 23.77 -37.72 -9.31
N ASN A 45 23.33 -37.42 -10.54
CA ASN A 45 23.32 -38.38 -11.63
C ASN A 45 24.75 -38.54 -12.16
N VAL A 46 25.35 -39.73 -11.97
CA VAL A 46 26.67 -40.06 -12.51
C VAL A 46 26.50 -40.64 -13.91
N PHE A 47 26.78 -39.83 -14.93
CA PHE A 47 26.87 -40.30 -16.31
C PHE A 47 28.30 -40.75 -16.60
N ILE A 48 28.49 -42.05 -16.81
CA ILE A 48 29.78 -42.63 -17.25
C ILE A 48 29.71 -42.79 -18.77
N SER A 49 30.34 -41.87 -19.49
CA SER A 49 30.56 -41.99 -20.93
C SER A 49 31.91 -42.66 -21.19
N VAL A 50 31.87 -43.86 -21.75
CA VAL A 50 33.06 -44.65 -22.10
C VAL A 50 33.30 -44.52 -23.61
N SER A 51 34.55 -44.48 -24.05
CA SER A 51 34.88 -44.58 -25.47
C SER A 51 34.50 -45.97 -25.98
N GLU A 52 34.02 -46.08 -27.22
CA GLU A 52 33.79 -47.39 -27.85
C GLU A 52 35.07 -48.23 -27.95
N MET A 53 36.23 -47.55 -27.97
CA MET A 53 37.59 -48.14 -27.98
C MET A 53 38.05 -48.68 -26.61
N ASP A 54 37.35 -48.38 -25.51
CA ASP A 54 37.74 -48.78 -24.15
C ASP A 54 36.76 -49.80 -23.53
N LEU A 55 35.74 -50.25 -24.28
CA LEU A 55 34.63 -51.09 -23.81
C LEU A 55 35.05 -52.47 -23.25
N ASP A 56 36.18 -53.00 -23.69
CA ASP A 56 36.74 -54.29 -23.26
C ASP A 56 37.46 -54.21 -21.89
N THR A 57 37.66 -53.00 -21.35
CA THR A 57 38.34 -52.79 -20.06
C THR A 57 37.42 -52.86 -18.84
N LEU A 58 36.09 -53.00 -19.03
CA LEU A 58 35.10 -52.93 -17.95
C LEU A 58 34.44 -54.29 -17.63
N ILE A 59 34.65 -54.76 -16.40
CA ILE A 59 33.86 -55.85 -15.78
C ILE A 59 33.02 -55.27 -14.63
N GLY A 60 31.69 -55.37 -14.75
CA GLY A 60 30.75 -54.99 -13.70
C GLY A 60 30.75 -56.01 -12.56
N LEU A 61 31.42 -55.70 -11.45
CA LEU A 61 31.60 -56.65 -10.32
C LEU A 61 30.42 -56.72 -9.35
N SER A 62 29.63 -55.65 -9.19
CA SER A 62 28.38 -55.65 -8.41
C SER A 62 27.59 -54.35 -8.65
N TRP A 63 26.26 -54.44 -8.56
CA TRP A 63 25.35 -53.29 -8.49
C TRP A 63 24.15 -53.66 -7.60
N ASP A 64 24.03 -53.03 -6.44
CA ASP A 64 22.82 -53.07 -5.59
C ASP A 64 22.03 -51.77 -5.81
N ILE A 65 20.90 -51.87 -6.52
CA ILE A 65 19.96 -50.77 -6.72
C ILE A 65 18.77 -50.97 -5.76
N SER A 66 19.05 -50.87 -4.47
CA SER A 66 18.04 -50.85 -3.40
C SER A 66 17.32 -49.49 -3.31
N GLY A 67 16.85 -49.00 -4.46
CA GLY A 67 15.92 -47.88 -4.55
C GLY A 67 14.63 -48.21 -3.82
N GLY A 68 14.22 -47.37 -2.87
CA GLY A 68 12.95 -47.52 -2.16
C GLY A 68 11.79 -47.55 -3.16
N LYS A 69 10.83 -48.46 -2.96
CA LYS A 69 9.71 -48.70 -3.89
C LYS A 69 8.82 -47.47 -4.07
N GLY A 70 9.17 -46.62 -5.04
CA GLY A 70 8.25 -45.67 -5.65
C GLY A 70 7.09 -46.44 -6.30
N GLY A 71 5.86 -45.99 -6.07
CA GLY A 71 4.69 -46.55 -6.74
C GLY A 71 4.72 -46.26 -8.25
N LEU A 72 4.08 -47.13 -9.04
CA LEU A 72 3.87 -46.88 -10.46
C LEU A 72 3.02 -45.63 -10.67
N SER A 73 3.34 -44.84 -11.70
CA SER A 73 2.57 -43.66 -12.08
C SER A 73 1.29 -44.06 -12.80
N GLY A 74 0.17 -43.36 -12.52
CA GLY A 74 -1.01 -43.38 -13.39
C GLY A 74 -2.29 -44.04 -12.86
N THR A 75 -2.81 -43.62 -11.71
CA THR A 75 -4.27 -43.43 -11.46
C THR A 75 -4.49 -42.74 -10.10
N HIS A 76 -5.62 -42.04 -9.94
CA HIS A 76 -5.99 -41.46 -8.65
C HIS A 76 -6.66 -42.52 -7.75
N GLY A 77 -5.91 -43.03 -6.76
CA GLY A 77 -6.49 -43.75 -5.62
C GLY A 77 -7.15 -42.79 -4.64
N GLU A 78 -8.17 -43.25 -3.91
CA GLU A 78 -8.83 -42.45 -2.89
C GLU A 78 -7.90 -42.17 -1.68
N PRO A 79 -8.07 -41.03 -0.98
CA PRO A 79 -7.23 -40.68 0.17
C PRO A 79 -7.49 -41.60 1.36
N GLY A 80 -6.46 -42.35 1.76
CA GLY A 80 -6.49 -43.16 2.98
C GLY A 80 -6.47 -42.34 4.27
N ASP A 81 -6.92 -42.95 5.37
CA ASP A 81 -7.03 -42.29 6.69
C ASP A 81 -5.69 -41.75 7.21
N GLY A 82 -5.72 -40.54 7.75
CA GLY A 82 -4.54 -39.82 8.25
C GLY A 82 -3.92 -40.48 9.48
N GLY A 83 -2.62 -40.82 9.39
CA GLY A 83 -1.86 -41.42 10.48
C GLY A 83 -1.73 -40.52 11.73
N ILE A 84 -1.57 -41.16 12.90
CA ILE A 84 -1.50 -40.48 14.20
C ILE A 84 -0.22 -39.63 14.30
N GLY A 85 -0.38 -38.34 14.56
CA GLY A 85 0.74 -37.39 14.64
C GLY A 85 1.75 -37.70 15.75
N GLY A 86 3.05 -37.64 15.40
CA GLY A 86 4.15 -37.84 16.34
C GLY A 86 4.30 -36.73 17.38
N LYS A 87 4.96 -37.03 18.50
CA LYS A 87 5.24 -36.05 19.56
C LYS A 87 6.32 -35.06 19.09
N GLY A 88 6.05 -33.77 19.17
CA GLY A 88 7.03 -32.72 18.85
C GLY A 88 8.24 -32.73 19.78
N GLY A 89 9.41 -32.45 19.24
CA GLY A 89 10.67 -32.37 19.99
C GLY A 89 10.82 -31.07 20.80
N ASN A 90 11.69 -31.09 21.79
CA ASN A 90 12.07 -29.89 22.56
C ASN A 90 12.94 -28.95 21.72
N GLY A 91 12.74 -27.65 21.86
CA GLY A 91 13.58 -26.63 21.21
C GLY A 91 14.89 -26.39 21.96
N CYS A 92 15.99 -26.27 21.22
CA CYS A 92 17.31 -25.87 21.74
C CYS A 92 17.57 -24.38 21.48
N SER A 93 18.20 -23.69 22.43
CA SER A 93 18.67 -22.31 22.26
C SER A 93 20.01 -22.26 21.54
N CYS A 94 20.25 -21.24 20.71
CA CYS A 94 21.55 -21.01 20.09
C CYS A 94 22.66 -20.79 21.14
N GLY A 95 23.74 -21.54 20.99
CA GLY A 95 25.04 -21.31 21.61
C GLY A 95 26.12 -21.28 20.53
N GLU A 96 27.29 -20.74 20.84
CA GLU A 96 28.33 -20.41 19.85
C GLU A 96 28.93 -21.64 19.16
N THR A 97 29.28 -21.50 17.88
CA THR A 97 29.84 -22.57 17.06
C THR A 97 31.25 -22.96 17.52
N ARG A 98 31.40 -24.19 18.01
CA ARG A 98 32.65 -24.95 17.98
C ARG A 98 32.54 -26.14 17.03
N GLU A 99 33.69 -26.65 16.62
CA GLU A 99 33.85 -27.66 15.57
C GLU A 99 33.11 -28.98 15.88
N PRO A 100 32.44 -29.60 14.90
CA PRO A 100 31.90 -30.94 15.05
C PRO A 100 32.94 -32.00 14.67
N GLN A 101 33.57 -32.62 15.66
CA GLN A 101 34.02 -34.01 15.49
C GLN A 101 32.78 -34.92 15.43
N ALA A 102 32.71 -35.81 14.45
CA ALA A 102 31.65 -36.80 14.33
C ALA A 102 32.25 -38.19 14.11
N LEU A 103 31.93 -39.15 14.97
CA LEU A 103 32.53 -40.48 14.96
C LEU A 103 31.50 -41.56 15.36
N GLN A 104 31.33 -42.54 14.48
CA GLN A 104 30.64 -43.84 14.64
C GLN A 104 29.16 -43.91 15.03
N VAL A 105 28.39 -44.68 14.24
CA VAL A 105 27.28 -45.54 14.72
C VAL A 105 27.31 -46.89 13.98
N LEU A 106 27.57 -47.97 14.74
CA LEU A 106 27.18 -49.39 14.59
C LEU A 106 27.09 -50.10 13.22
N ARG A 107 27.66 -51.32 13.19
CA ARG A 107 26.97 -52.56 12.80
C ARG A 107 27.30 -53.69 13.77
N ALA A 108 26.46 -54.74 13.81
CA ALA A 108 26.63 -55.94 14.63
C ALA A 108 25.92 -57.14 13.96
N ILE A 109 26.22 -58.36 14.45
CA ILE A 109 25.69 -59.68 14.00
C ILE A 109 26.22 -60.10 12.61
N GLY A 110 26.71 -61.34 12.40
CA GLY A 110 27.00 -62.45 13.33
C GLY A 110 27.02 -63.81 12.63
N LEU A 111 27.79 -64.78 13.16
CA LEU A 111 27.98 -66.18 12.69
C LEU A 111 28.75 -66.28 11.33
N ASP A 112 29.56 -67.31 11.05
CA ASP A 112 29.99 -68.47 11.87
C ASP A 112 31.36 -69.04 11.41
N SER A 113 31.77 -70.14 12.05
CA SER A 113 32.84 -71.11 11.70
C SER A 113 34.26 -70.88 12.23
N THR A 114 34.92 -71.99 12.53
CA THR A 114 36.13 -72.11 13.35
C THR A 114 37.39 -72.42 12.56
N SER A 115 38.51 -71.81 12.94
CA SER A 115 39.80 -72.53 13.07
C SER A 115 40.78 -71.70 13.90
N ALA A 116 41.81 -72.34 14.46
CA ALA A 116 42.72 -71.74 15.44
C ALA A 116 44.10 -71.44 14.84
N GLY A 117 44.77 -70.40 15.34
CA GLY A 117 46.21 -70.21 15.13
C GLY A 117 46.71 -68.77 15.24
N VAL A 118 47.63 -68.54 16.19
CA VAL A 118 48.66 -67.47 16.20
C VAL A 118 48.16 -66.01 16.12
N GLN A 119 48.34 -65.27 17.22
CA GLN A 119 48.38 -63.81 17.16
C GLN A 119 49.65 -63.34 16.41
N PRO A 120 49.55 -62.47 15.39
CA PRO A 120 50.68 -61.60 15.06
C PRO A 120 50.90 -60.61 16.21
N ALA A 121 52.17 -60.29 16.50
CA ALA A 121 52.50 -59.21 17.43
C ALA A 121 51.95 -57.86 16.91
N PRO A 122 51.66 -56.88 17.79
CA PRO A 122 51.34 -55.54 17.34
C PRO A 122 52.53 -54.98 16.55
N MET A 123 52.35 -54.74 15.25
CA MET A 123 53.21 -53.79 14.55
C MET A 123 52.92 -52.41 15.13
N ASP A 124 53.98 -51.69 15.48
CA ASP A 124 53.88 -50.24 15.68
C ASP A 124 53.26 -49.59 14.43
N PRO A 125 52.48 -48.51 14.58
CA PRO A 125 51.91 -47.81 13.45
C PRO A 125 53.03 -47.28 12.56
N VAL A 126 53.22 -47.92 11.40
CA VAL A 126 54.19 -47.50 10.38
C VAL A 126 53.89 -46.06 10.01
N LYS A 127 54.78 -45.15 10.42
CA LYS A 127 54.76 -43.75 9.97
C LYS A 127 55.07 -43.73 8.48
N SER A 128 54.05 -43.76 7.64
CA SER A 128 54.19 -43.60 6.19
C SER A 128 54.87 -42.26 5.90
N GLU A 129 55.93 -42.26 5.09
CA GLU A 129 56.72 -41.06 4.83
C GLU A 129 55.89 -40.00 4.07
N LEU A 130 56.08 -38.74 4.44
CA LEU A 130 55.31 -37.61 3.92
C LEU A 130 56.20 -36.63 3.17
N LEU A 131 56.02 -36.56 1.85
CA LEU A 131 56.39 -35.37 1.07
C LEU A 131 55.29 -34.33 1.27
N GLN A 132 55.64 -33.15 1.74
CA GLN A 132 54.68 -32.09 2.03
C GLN A 132 54.94 -30.87 1.17
N VAL A 133 53.88 -30.30 0.60
CA VAL A 133 53.92 -28.97 -0.03
C VAL A 133 53.99 -27.92 1.07
N ILE A 134 55.02 -27.06 1.04
CA ILE A 134 55.25 -25.96 2.02
C ILE A 134 54.66 -24.64 1.53
N SER A 135 54.70 -24.41 0.22
CA SER A 135 54.14 -23.23 -0.40
C SER A 135 53.91 -23.44 -1.88
N TYR A 136 52.98 -22.68 -2.43
CA TYR A 136 52.86 -22.37 -3.84
C TYR A 136 52.15 -21.03 -3.95
N ASP A 137 52.39 -20.36 -5.07
CA ASP A 137 51.70 -19.15 -5.47
C ASP A 137 50.62 -19.55 -6.48
N VAL A 138 49.39 -19.10 -6.25
CA VAL A 138 48.33 -19.10 -7.25
C VAL A 138 48.30 -17.70 -7.84
N VAL A 139 48.45 -17.61 -9.16
CA VAL A 139 48.47 -16.36 -9.91
C VAL A 139 47.45 -16.47 -11.04
N ASP A 140 46.65 -15.43 -11.27
CA ASP A 140 45.71 -15.42 -12.39
C ASP A 140 46.48 -15.31 -13.73
N GLU A 141 45.93 -15.88 -14.81
CA GLU A 141 46.63 -15.95 -16.10
C GLU A 141 46.84 -14.58 -16.76
N ASN A 142 46.01 -13.59 -16.43
CA ASN A 142 46.11 -12.26 -17.01
C ASN A 142 46.96 -11.29 -16.15
N GLU A 143 47.18 -11.58 -14.86
CA GLU A 143 47.82 -10.76 -13.82
C GLU A 143 47.09 -9.42 -13.50
N ASP A 144 45.74 -9.38 -13.51
CA ASP A 144 44.95 -8.23 -13.02
C ASP A 144 44.46 -8.34 -11.56
N LYS A 145 44.66 -9.50 -10.93
CA LYS A 145 44.28 -9.91 -9.55
C LYS A 145 42.83 -10.37 -9.38
N ILE A 146 42.06 -10.52 -10.45
CA ILE A 146 40.74 -11.16 -10.45
C ILE A 146 40.84 -12.46 -11.22
N ASN A 147 40.61 -13.59 -10.53
CA ASN A 147 40.46 -14.87 -11.22
C ASN A 147 39.02 -14.94 -11.74
N GLU A 148 38.80 -15.00 -13.05
CA GLU A 148 37.44 -15.09 -13.60
C GLU A 148 37.15 -16.42 -14.34
N PRO A 149 35.88 -16.82 -14.46
CA PRO A 149 35.52 -17.98 -15.28
C PRO A 149 35.93 -17.76 -16.74
N GLY A 150 36.64 -18.72 -17.32
CA GLY A 150 37.20 -18.65 -18.68
C GLY A 150 38.72 -18.50 -18.74
N GLU A 151 39.38 -18.30 -17.60
CA GLU A 151 40.85 -18.20 -17.48
C GLU A 151 41.49 -19.45 -16.87
N HIS A 152 42.83 -19.53 -16.94
CA HIS A 152 43.60 -20.47 -16.14
C HIS A 152 44.12 -19.83 -14.84
N LEU A 153 44.12 -20.61 -13.77
CA LEU A 153 44.99 -20.37 -12.61
C LEU A 153 46.37 -20.93 -12.92
N LEU A 154 47.41 -20.10 -12.79
CA LEU A 154 48.81 -20.46 -12.92
C LEU A 154 49.39 -20.75 -11.53
N ILE A 155 49.67 -22.02 -11.24
CA ILE A 155 50.28 -22.42 -9.97
C ILE A 155 51.79 -22.54 -10.17
N ARG A 156 52.53 -21.61 -9.56
CA ARG A 156 54.00 -21.47 -9.67
C ARG A 156 54.68 -21.44 -8.29
N ASN A 157 56.01 -21.47 -8.28
CA ASN A 157 56.84 -21.44 -7.06
C ASN A 157 56.48 -22.55 -6.04
N ILE A 158 56.20 -23.75 -6.55
CA ILE A 158 55.78 -24.90 -5.75
C ILE A 158 56.97 -25.43 -4.97
N ARG A 159 56.90 -25.38 -3.64
CA ARG A 159 57.95 -25.88 -2.73
C ARG A 159 57.50 -27.14 -2.04
N VAL A 160 58.32 -28.18 -2.13
CA VAL A 160 58.11 -29.46 -1.45
C VAL A 160 59.28 -29.70 -0.49
N GLN A 161 58.97 -30.17 0.72
CA GLN A 161 59.96 -30.63 1.70
C GLN A 161 59.82 -32.13 1.93
N ASN A 162 60.97 -32.78 2.00
CA ASN A 162 61.08 -34.18 2.41
C ASN A 162 61.32 -34.23 3.92
N PHE A 163 60.40 -34.80 4.69
CA PHE A 163 60.46 -34.70 6.16
C PHE A 163 61.34 -35.77 6.84
N GLU A 164 61.56 -36.95 6.26
CA GLU A 164 62.49 -37.98 6.77
C GLU A 164 62.91 -38.97 5.64
N PRO A 165 64.01 -39.74 5.78
CA PRO A 165 64.62 -40.45 4.65
C PRO A 165 64.09 -41.88 4.47
N ILE A 166 63.68 -42.21 3.24
CA ILE A 166 63.52 -43.61 2.81
C ILE A 166 64.89 -44.26 2.70
N ALA A 167 65.06 -45.41 3.35
CA ALA A 167 66.30 -46.21 3.33
C ALA A 167 66.17 -47.52 2.51
N SER A 168 65.30 -47.56 1.49
CA SER A 168 65.26 -48.68 0.53
C SER A 168 64.52 -48.35 -0.80
N GLU A 169 65.31 -48.09 -1.86
CA GLU A 169 65.04 -48.39 -3.28
C GLU A 169 63.78 -47.80 -4.00
N PRO A 170 63.78 -47.74 -5.36
CA PRO A 170 63.46 -46.46 -6.01
C PRO A 170 62.08 -46.33 -6.67
N LEU A 171 61.54 -45.11 -6.57
CA LEU A 171 60.76 -44.49 -7.64
C LEU A 171 61.26 -43.04 -7.88
N ILE A 172 61.36 -42.63 -9.14
CA ILE A 172 62.12 -41.43 -9.53
C ILE A 172 61.31 -40.15 -9.31
N LEU A 173 61.59 -39.50 -8.18
CA LEU A 173 61.55 -38.03 -8.03
C LEU A 173 62.95 -37.47 -8.36
N PRO A 174 63.16 -36.13 -8.41
CA PRO A 174 64.50 -35.55 -8.58
C PRO A 174 65.48 -36.15 -7.56
N PRO A 175 66.65 -36.67 -7.98
CA PRO A 175 67.28 -37.83 -7.33
C PRO A 175 67.83 -37.59 -5.91
N ASN A 176 67.86 -36.35 -5.41
CA ASN A 176 68.17 -36.04 -4.01
C ASN A 176 67.36 -34.82 -3.56
N ILE A 177 66.30 -35.05 -2.78
CA ILE A 177 65.75 -34.04 -1.85
C ILE A 177 66.16 -34.50 -0.43
N PRO A 178 67.21 -33.93 0.19
CA PRO A 178 67.65 -34.32 1.52
C PRO A 178 66.56 -34.14 2.58
N VAL A 179 66.72 -34.84 3.70
CA VAL A 179 65.84 -34.69 4.88
C VAL A 179 65.83 -33.25 5.37
N GLY A 180 64.64 -32.70 5.60
CA GLY A 180 64.45 -31.30 5.97
C GLY A 180 64.71 -30.30 4.85
N ALA A 181 65.23 -30.72 3.69
CA ALA A 181 65.47 -29.80 2.58
C ALA A 181 64.16 -29.44 1.87
N THR A 182 64.05 -28.16 1.52
CA THR A 182 63.03 -27.64 0.60
C THR A 182 63.60 -27.61 -0.81
N VAL A 183 62.82 -28.06 -1.79
CA VAL A 183 63.15 -27.91 -3.22
C VAL A 183 62.00 -27.22 -3.96
N ASP A 184 62.35 -26.23 -4.76
CA ASP A 184 61.47 -25.60 -5.74
C ASP A 184 61.24 -26.58 -6.91
N VAL A 185 59.99 -26.97 -7.14
CA VAL A 185 59.59 -27.85 -8.24
C VAL A 185 59.50 -27.04 -9.53
N PRO A 186 60.29 -27.35 -10.57
CA PRO A 186 60.33 -26.55 -11.80
C PRO A 186 59.07 -26.75 -12.64
N GLY A 187 58.51 -25.65 -13.14
CA GLY A 187 57.36 -25.63 -14.05
C GLY A 187 56.25 -24.68 -13.60
N THR A 188 55.07 -24.84 -14.18
CA THR A 188 53.85 -24.13 -13.79
C THR A 188 52.67 -25.03 -14.12
N LEU A 189 51.82 -25.33 -13.14
CA LEU A 189 50.58 -26.07 -13.39
C LEU A 189 49.51 -25.08 -13.84
N ARG A 190 48.64 -25.50 -14.77
CA ARG A 190 47.48 -24.72 -15.22
C ARG A 190 46.21 -25.48 -14.87
N THR A 191 45.21 -24.77 -14.34
CA THR A 191 43.86 -25.32 -14.16
C THR A 191 42.82 -24.31 -14.63
N TYR A 192 41.85 -24.74 -15.43
CA TYR A 192 40.88 -23.87 -16.09
C TYR A 192 39.65 -23.61 -15.20
N ILE A 193 39.34 -22.33 -14.97
CA ILE A 193 38.14 -21.92 -14.25
C ILE A 193 36.95 -22.06 -15.20
N ARG A 194 36.07 -23.03 -14.94
CA ARG A 194 34.92 -23.30 -15.82
C ARG A 194 33.91 -22.16 -15.79
N ASN A 195 33.42 -21.77 -16.96
CA ASN A 195 32.27 -20.88 -17.12
C ASN A 195 31.04 -21.43 -16.36
N GLU A 196 30.25 -20.52 -15.79
CA GLU A 196 29.06 -20.87 -15.00
C GLU A 196 28.02 -21.63 -15.84
N THR A 197 27.53 -22.75 -15.31
CA THR A 197 26.49 -23.58 -15.94
C THR A 197 25.09 -23.38 -15.35
N VAL A 198 24.96 -22.52 -14.35
CA VAL A 198 23.73 -22.25 -13.60
C VAL A 198 23.45 -20.75 -13.66
N ALA A 199 22.22 -20.37 -14.01
CA ALA A 199 21.80 -18.97 -13.98
C ALA A 199 21.79 -18.44 -12.53
N ARG A 200 22.48 -17.32 -12.27
CA ARG A 200 22.46 -16.66 -10.95
C ARG A 200 21.13 -15.98 -10.67
N ALA A 201 20.89 -15.66 -9.40
CA ALA A 201 19.84 -14.74 -9.01
C ALA A 201 20.14 -13.33 -9.56
N TRP A 202 19.09 -12.56 -9.79
CA TRP A 202 19.19 -11.23 -10.39
C TRP A 202 19.88 -10.24 -9.44
N ASN A 203 20.59 -9.28 -10.01
CA ASN A 203 21.37 -8.26 -9.31
C ASN A 203 22.58 -8.81 -8.51
N GLU A 204 22.87 -10.12 -8.54
CA GLU A 204 24.01 -10.71 -7.81
C GLU A 204 25.26 -10.82 -8.71
N PRO A 205 26.38 -10.13 -8.38
CA PRO A 205 27.65 -10.35 -9.05
C PRO A 205 28.24 -11.71 -8.68
N LEU A 206 29.12 -12.25 -9.52
CA LEU A 206 29.85 -13.47 -9.17
C LEU A 206 30.80 -13.19 -8.00
N CYS A 207 30.68 -13.95 -6.93
CA CYS A 207 31.57 -13.90 -5.76
C CYS A 207 31.70 -15.29 -5.14
N ALA A 208 32.29 -16.22 -5.90
CA ALA A 208 32.61 -17.55 -5.39
C ALA A 208 33.94 -17.54 -4.62
N LYS A 209 34.03 -18.36 -3.58
CA LYS A 209 35.26 -18.66 -2.83
C LYS A 209 35.53 -20.15 -2.96
N ASP A 210 36.72 -20.52 -3.39
CA ASP A 210 37.14 -21.93 -3.52
C ASP A 210 38.58 -22.09 -3.04
N HIS A 211 39.11 -23.31 -3.03
CA HIS A 211 40.45 -23.62 -2.55
C HIS A 211 41.24 -24.45 -3.55
N VAL A 212 42.34 -23.88 -4.06
CA VAL A 212 43.37 -24.67 -4.72
C VAL A 212 44.02 -25.59 -3.67
N SER A 213 44.30 -26.83 -4.05
CA SER A 213 45.19 -27.73 -3.32
C SER A 213 45.93 -28.62 -4.32
N LEU A 214 47.19 -28.95 -4.04
CA LEU A 214 48.01 -29.79 -4.90
C LEU A 214 47.93 -31.25 -4.45
N ILE A 215 47.83 -32.17 -5.41
CA ILE A 215 47.82 -33.62 -5.17
C ILE A 215 48.94 -34.22 -6.04
N ALA A 216 49.88 -34.92 -5.41
CA ALA A 216 50.82 -35.79 -6.10
C ALA A 216 50.34 -37.24 -6.04
N SER A 217 50.69 -38.05 -7.04
CA SER A 217 50.43 -39.50 -7.06
C SER A 217 51.64 -40.28 -7.53
N PHE A 218 51.78 -41.50 -7.01
CA PHE A 218 52.81 -42.44 -7.46
C PHE A 218 52.41 -43.02 -8.82
N GLY A 219 53.03 -42.57 -9.91
CA GLY A 219 52.62 -42.90 -11.29
C GLY A 219 52.54 -44.39 -11.64
N ARG A 220 53.24 -45.28 -10.92
CA ARG A 220 53.11 -46.75 -11.07
C ARG A 220 51.98 -47.40 -10.27
N LEU A 221 51.45 -46.70 -9.25
CA LEU A 221 50.43 -47.22 -8.33
C LEU A 221 49.09 -46.48 -8.46
N ASN A 222 49.05 -45.38 -9.21
CA ASN A 222 47.95 -44.41 -9.31
C ASN A 222 47.36 -43.99 -7.94
N ARG A 223 48.17 -44.03 -6.89
CA ARG A 223 47.78 -43.71 -5.51
C ARG A 223 48.30 -42.33 -5.13
N ALA A 224 47.42 -41.48 -4.61
CA ALA A 224 47.79 -40.18 -4.08
C ALA A 224 48.78 -40.33 -2.91
N ILE A 225 49.76 -39.43 -2.83
CA ILE A 225 50.66 -39.31 -1.69
C ILE A 225 49.85 -38.76 -0.50
N PRO A 226 49.81 -39.43 0.67
CA PRO A 226 49.14 -38.91 1.85
C PRO A 226 49.66 -37.53 2.25
N GLU A 227 48.78 -36.67 2.76
CA GLU A 227 49.09 -35.37 3.38
C GLU A 227 49.82 -34.32 2.50
N PHE A 228 50.18 -34.66 1.25
CA PHE A 228 50.76 -33.74 0.27
C PHE A 228 49.88 -32.50 0.03
N ASN A 229 48.57 -32.62 0.21
CA ASN A 229 47.56 -31.58 -0.02
C ASN A 229 47.19 -30.75 1.24
N MET A 230 47.97 -30.80 2.32
CA MET A 230 47.69 -30.07 3.56
C MET A 230 47.56 -28.54 3.36
N ILE A 231 48.31 -27.96 2.43
CA ILE A 231 48.21 -26.52 2.13
C ILE A 231 47.14 -26.26 1.08
N ARG A 232 46.10 -25.54 1.52
CA ARG A 232 45.03 -25.00 0.69
C ARG A 232 45.21 -23.50 0.53
N ARG A 233 45.14 -22.99 -0.71
CA ARG A 233 45.10 -21.56 -0.99
C ARG A 233 43.67 -21.18 -1.36
N GLU A 234 43.05 -20.34 -0.53
CA GLU A 234 41.76 -19.73 -0.87
C GLU A 234 41.93 -18.84 -2.11
N ILE A 235 40.99 -18.96 -3.04
CA ILE A 235 40.85 -18.11 -4.23
C ILE A 235 39.46 -17.45 -4.24
N GLY A 236 39.41 -16.19 -4.64
CA GLY A 236 38.16 -15.52 -5.00
C GLY A 236 37.95 -15.59 -6.50
N ILE A 237 36.78 -16.05 -6.93
CA ILE A 237 36.38 -16.09 -8.34
C ILE A 237 35.24 -15.08 -8.54
N MET A 238 35.44 -14.11 -9.43
CA MET A 238 34.50 -13.03 -9.74
C MET A 238 34.72 -12.51 -11.17
N TYR A 239 33.83 -11.66 -11.68
CA TYR A 239 34.08 -10.94 -12.93
C TYR A 239 34.76 -9.59 -12.67
N PRO A 240 35.59 -9.10 -13.60
CA PRO A 240 36.31 -7.83 -13.48
C PRO A 240 35.40 -6.60 -13.56
N LEU A 241 34.31 -6.71 -14.32
CA LEU A 241 33.32 -5.66 -14.53
C LEU A 241 32.05 -5.92 -13.70
N VAL A 242 31.54 -4.87 -13.06
CA VAL A 242 30.30 -4.90 -12.26
C VAL A 242 29.41 -3.73 -12.67
N LEU A 243 28.14 -4.04 -12.92
CA LEU A 243 27.08 -3.09 -13.23
C LEU A 243 26.48 -2.57 -11.92
N THR A 244 26.33 -1.24 -11.79
CA THR A 244 25.66 -0.64 -10.63
C THR A 244 24.13 -0.72 -10.76
N SER A 245 23.42 -0.66 -9.63
CA SER A 245 21.95 -0.75 -9.64
C SER A 245 21.33 0.43 -10.38
N PRO A 246 20.51 0.21 -11.42
CA PRO A 246 19.99 1.28 -12.26
C PRO A 246 19.03 2.19 -11.48
N LYS A 247 19.16 3.52 -11.68
CA LYS A 247 18.36 4.56 -11.01
C LYS A 247 17.04 4.78 -11.74
N VAL A 248 16.12 3.83 -11.59
CA VAL A 248 14.85 3.80 -12.34
C VAL A 248 13.73 4.59 -11.65
N LEU A 249 12.67 4.92 -12.39
CA LEU A 249 11.40 5.38 -11.84
C LEU A 249 10.51 4.17 -11.49
N ALA A 250 9.66 4.28 -10.47
CA ALA A 250 8.74 3.19 -10.10
C ALA A 250 7.42 3.21 -10.89
N SER A 251 7.07 4.36 -11.47
CA SER A 251 5.96 4.53 -12.42
C SER A 251 6.28 5.67 -13.38
N VAL A 252 5.79 5.56 -14.61
CA VAL A 252 5.94 6.54 -15.70
C VAL A 252 4.60 6.73 -16.40
N ALA A 253 4.36 7.88 -17.04
CA ALA A 253 3.13 8.10 -17.77
C ALA A 253 3.29 7.83 -19.27
N LYS A 254 2.17 7.53 -19.93
CA LYS A 254 2.12 7.33 -21.39
C LYS A 254 2.61 8.56 -22.15
N GLY A 255 3.49 8.35 -23.13
CA GLY A 255 4.07 9.42 -23.93
C GLY A 255 4.99 10.35 -23.14
N ASP A 256 5.52 9.93 -21.99
CA ASP A 256 6.72 10.54 -21.41
C ASP A 256 7.95 10.01 -22.13
N VAL A 257 8.94 10.87 -22.35
CA VAL A 257 10.33 10.47 -22.59
C VAL A 257 11.01 10.42 -21.22
N VAL A 258 11.70 9.33 -20.92
CA VAL A 258 12.29 9.08 -19.61
C VAL A 258 13.73 8.60 -19.75
N ARG A 259 14.58 9.07 -18.84
CA ARG A 259 16.01 8.76 -18.77
C ARG A 259 16.26 7.72 -17.68
N PHE A 260 16.90 6.62 -18.04
CA PHE A 260 17.55 5.74 -17.09
C PHE A 260 19.03 6.03 -17.01
N HIS A 261 19.60 5.75 -15.83
CA HIS A 261 21.00 5.92 -15.51
C HIS A 261 21.50 4.68 -14.79
N TRP A 262 22.57 4.08 -15.31
CA TRP A 262 23.39 3.09 -14.63
C TRP A 262 24.87 3.46 -14.78
N ALA A 263 25.76 2.67 -14.19
CA ALA A 263 27.19 2.83 -14.41
C ALA A 263 27.89 1.47 -14.47
N LEU A 264 28.91 1.38 -15.31
CA LEU A 264 29.75 0.21 -15.45
C LEU A 264 31.09 0.46 -14.76
N LYS A 265 31.39 -0.33 -13.73
CA LYS A 265 32.61 -0.21 -12.94
C LYS A 265 33.58 -1.34 -13.22
N ASN A 266 34.85 -0.99 -13.39
CA ASN A 266 35.95 -1.93 -13.46
C ASN A 266 36.61 -2.08 -12.08
N ASN A 267 36.62 -3.30 -11.52
CA ASN A 267 37.27 -3.60 -10.24
C ASN A 267 38.65 -4.26 -10.39
N SER A 268 39.07 -4.58 -11.62
CA SER A 268 40.39 -5.17 -11.90
C SER A 268 41.52 -4.13 -11.80
N THR A 269 42.78 -4.59 -11.85
CA THR A 269 43.93 -3.68 -12.03
C THR A 269 44.36 -3.45 -13.49
N LYS A 270 43.53 -3.81 -14.49
CA LYS A 270 43.81 -3.61 -15.93
C LYS A 270 42.69 -2.87 -16.66
N ALA A 271 43.01 -2.33 -17.83
CA ALA A 271 42.04 -1.58 -18.64
C ALA A 271 41.23 -2.53 -19.54
N TYR A 272 39.90 -2.41 -19.45
CA TYR A 272 38.92 -3.22 -20.18
C TYR A 272 38.37 -2.48 -21.41
N GLY A 273 37.60 -3.18 -22.24
CA GLY A 273 37.09 -2.68 -23.52
C GLY A 273 37.95 -3.10 -24.71
N VAL A 274 37.44 -2.86 -25.92
CA VAL A 274 38.07 -3.28 -27.20
C VAL A 274 39.43 -2.61 -27.43
N ALA A 275 39.58 -1.35 -27.02
CA ALA A 275 40.84 -0.59 -27.03
C ALA A 275 41.70 -0.83 -25.76
N GLY A 276 41.17 -1.57 -24.77
CA GLY A 276 41.86 -1.89 -23.53
C GLY A 276 43.07 -2.81 -23.71
N GLY A 277 43.94 -2.88 -22.69
CA GLY A 277 45.15 -3.71 -22.73
C GLY A 277 44.87 -5.21 -22.89
N LEU A 278 43.69 -5.66 -22.46
CA LEU A 278 43.20 -7.04 -22.64
C LEU A 278 42.36 -7.22 -23.92
N ARG A 279 41.96 -6.14 -24.61
CA ARG A 279 41.13 -6.12 -25.83
C ARG A 279 39.82 -6.92 -25.76
N ARG A 280 39.22 -7.02 -24.57
CA ARG A 280 37.98 -7.78 -24.34
C ARG A 280 36.77 -6.88 -24.51
N GLY A 281 35.88 -7.29 -25.41
CA GLY A 281 34.63 -6.57 -25.69
C GLY A 281 33.64 -6.77 -24.54
N ALA A 282 33.19 -5.67 -23.96
CA ALA A 282 32.03 -5.64 -23.06
C ALA A 282 30.91 -4.81 -23.70
N ALA A 283 29.70 -4.92 -23.16
CA ALA A 283 28.57 -4.06 -23.49
C ALA A 283 27.52 -4.09 -22.37
N THR A 284 26.71 -3.04 -22.23
CA THR A 284 25.40 -3.18 -21.60
C THR A 284 24.32 -3.32 -22.65
N CYS A 285 23.34 -4.20 -22.42
CA CYS A 285 22.17 -4.37 -23.27
C CYS A 285 20.90 -4.11 -22.46
N LEU A 286 20.13 -3.08 -22.83
CA LEU A 286 18.78 -2.86 -22.31
C LEU A 286 17.77 -3.45 -23.30
N SER A 287 16.86 -4.27 -22.80
CA SER A 287 15.88 -5.00 -23.61
C SER A 287 14.44 -4.80 -23.12
N ASP A 288 13.51 -4.59 -24.06
CA ASP A 288 12.06 -4.59 -23.83
C ASP A 288 11.41 -5.82 -24.50
N PRO A 289 11.21 -6.93 -23.76
CA PRO A 289 10.49 -8.09 -24.26
C PRO A 289 8.98 -7.86 -24.50
N GLN A 290 8.39 -6.77 -24.01
CA GLN A 290 6.95 -6.49 -24.06
C GLN A 290 6.58 -5.44 -25.13
N GLY A 291 7.50 -4.58 -25.56
CA GLY A 291 7.24 -3.50 -26.52
C GLY A 291 6.39 -2.36 -25.95
N VAL A 292 6.59 -2.06 -24.66
CA VAL A 292 5.93 -0.98 -23.91
C VAL A 292 6.71 0.33 -24.03
N PHE A 293 8.01 0.26 -24.36
CA PHE A 293 8.97 1.34 -24.45
C PHE A 293 9.65 1.34 -25.82
N ASN A 294 9.85 2.52 -26.39
CA ASN A 294 10.65 2.71 -27.59
C ASN A 294 12.03 3.21 -27.15
N LEU A 295 13.08 2.39 -27.26
CA LEU A 295 14.45 2.76 -26.84
C LEU A 295 15.12 3.64 -27.90
N SER A 296 15.68 4.79 -27.52
CA SER A 296 16.21 5.78 -28.49
C SER A 296 17.44 5.30 -29.26
N HIS A 297 18.18 4.34 -28.71
CA HIS A 297 19.40 3.76 -29.30
C HIS A 297 19.23 2.27 -29.64
N ALA A 298 18.00 1.86 -30.01
CA ALA A 298 17.71 0.49 -30.36
C ALA A 298 18.41 0.03 -31.65
N THR A 299 18.81 -1.24 -31.68
CA THR A 299 19.23 -1.97 -32.88
C THR A 299 18.02 -2.40 -33.73
N ASP A 300 18.27 -3.03 -34.88
CA ASP A 300 17.24 -3.45 -35.84
C ASP A 300 16.10 -4.25 -35.18
N GLY A 301 14.91 -3.64 -35.13
CA GLY A 301 13.72 -4.19 -34.48
C GLY A 301 13.20 -3.39 -33.29
N GLY A 302 13.96 -2.41 -32.77
CA GLY A 302 13.45 -1.39 -31.85
C GLY A 302 13.31 -1.81 -30.39
N ARG A 303 13.77 -3.01 -30.01
CA ARG A 303 13.54 -3.63 -28.68
C ARG A 303 14.77 -3.82 -27.81
N GLU A 304 15.96 -3.76 -28.38
CA GLU A 304 17.22 -3.94 -27.67
C GLU A 304 18.15 -2.80 -28.02
N ALA A 305 18.71 -2.12 -27.02
CA ALA A 305 19.73 -1.10 -27.18
C ALA A 305 21.03 -1.61 -26.56
N ILE A 306 22.15 -1.52 -27.30
CA ILE A 306 23.43 -2.13 -26.93
C ILE A 306 24.51 -1.04 -26.91
N ASP A 307 24.98 -0.71 -25.71
CA ASP A 307 26.05 0.25 -25.47
C ASP A 307 27.38 -0.51 -25.34
N GLU A 308 28.22 -0.49 -26.39
CA GLU A 308 29.51 -1.19 -26.39
C GLU A 308 30.59 -0.43 -25.61
N LEU A 309 31.48 -1.15 -24.93
CA LEU A 309 32.56 -0.55 -24.14
C LEU A 309 33.89 -0.52 -24.92
N ASP A 310 34.25 0.66 -25.43
CA ASP A 310 35.55 0.90 -26.08
C ASP A 310 36.73 0.79 -25.10
N PHE A 311 36.65 1.49 -23.96
CA PHE A 311 37.74 1.59 -22.99
C PHE A 311 37.24 1.92 -21.58
N LEU A 312 37.82 1.28 -20.55
CA LEU A 312 37.57 1.57 -19.14
C LEU A 312 38.81 1.32 -18.28
N GLU A 313 39.29 2.37 -17.59
CA GLU A 313 40.50 2.32 -16.76
C GLU A 313 40.36 1.43 -15.51
N PRO A 314 41.47 0.96 -14.91
CA PRO A 314 41.45 0.22 -13.64
C PRO A 314 40.78 1.01 -12.52
N GLY A 315 39.82 0.41 -11.81
CA GLY A 315 39.10 1.07 -10.70
C GLY A 315 38.08 2.14 -11.12
N ALA A 316 38.01 2.50 -12.40
CA ALA A 316 37.14 3.55 -12.92
C ALA A 316 35.68 3.08 -13.10
N GLU A 317 34.79 4.06 -13.24
CA GLU A 317 33.34 3.89 -13.37
C GLU A 317 32.84 4.83 -14.48
N VAL A 318 32.22 4.26 -15.51
CA VAL A 318 31.61 5.01 -16.63
C VAL A 318 30.09 5.04 -16.44
N PRO A 319 29.47 6.23 -16.31
CA PRO A 319 28.02 6.36 -16.32
C PRO A 319 27.47 6.11 -17.73
N ILE A 320 26.30 5.49 -17.81
CA ILE A 320 25.56 5.25 -19.05
C ILE A 320 24.14 5.77 -18.81
N ASP A 321 23.76 6.78 -19.58
CA ASP A 321 22.43 7.36 -19.60
C ASP A 321 21.72 6.94 -20.88
N GLN A 322 20.46 6.48 -20.78
CA GLN A 322 19.69 6.04 -21.93
C GLN A 322 18.25 6.54 -21.86
N ASP A 323 17.83 7.25 -22.91
CA ASP A 323 16.49 7.78 -23.07
C ASP A 323 15.58 6.80 -23.81
N PHE A 324 14.31 6.75 -23.42
CA PHE A 324 13.29 5.95 -24.07
C PHE A 324 11.89 6.55 -23.88
N THR A 325 11.02 6.31 -24.87
CA THR A 325 9.66 6.87 -24.90
C THR A 325 8.63 5.82 -24.48
N VAL A 326 7.79 6.13 -23.51
CA VAL A 326 6.69 5.26 -23.07
C VAL A 326 5.60 5.23 -24.14
N SER A 327 5.29 4.04 -24.70
CA SER A 327 4.33 3.89 -25.78
C SER A 327 2.95 4.46 -25.42
N GLN A 328 2.39 5.31 -26.29
CA GLN A 328 1.04 5.85 -26.11
C GLN A 328 -0.03 4.74 -26.15
N TYR A 329 0.27 3.63 -26.83
CA TYR A 329 -0.61 2.46 -26.94
C TYR A 329 -0.53 1.49 -25.75
N ALA A 330 0.35 1.75 -24.77
CA ALA A 330 0.49 0.92 -23.59
C ALA A 330 -0.82 0.80 -22.77
N GLY A 331 -0.86 -0.17 -21.86
CA GLY A 331 -2.00 -0.33 -20.96
C GLY A 331 -2.16 0.87 -20.03
N ASP A 332 -3.41 1.26 -19.78
CA ASP A 332 -3.75 2.16 -18.67
C ASP A 332 -3.56 1.39 -17.37
N TYR A 333 -2.56 1.70 -16.55
CA TYR A 333 -2.23 0.91 -15.35
C TYR A 333 -1.89 -0.54 -15.73
N SER A 334 -0.88 -0.69 -16.59
CA SER A 334 -0.14 -1.94 -16.82
C SER A 334 1.21 -1.89 -16.09
N TYR A 335 1.98 -2.98 -16.22
CA TYR A 335 3.44 -2.89 -16.08
C TYR A 335 4.07 -2.79 -17.48
N GLY A 336 5.32 -2.33 -17.51
CA GLY A 336 6.29 -2.67 -18.53
C GLY A 336 7.51 -3.24 -17.81
N ASP A 337 8.04 -4.34 -18.32
CA ASP A 337 9.21 -5.02 -17.77
C ASP A 337 10.39 -4.85 -18.75
N LEU A 338 11.43 -4.15 -18.30
CA LEU A 338 12.71 -3.98 -18.99
C LEU A 338 13.76 -4.89 -18.33
N ARG A 339 14.73 -5.38 -19.09
CA ARG A 339 15.88 -6.12 -18.57
C ARG A 339 17.19 -5.51 -19.04
N LEU A 340 18.05 -5.17 -18.09
CA LEU A 340 19.39 -4.60 -18.31
C LEU A 340 20.45 -5.67 -18.00
N ASP A 341 21.17 -6.11 -19.02
CA ASP A 341 22.26 -7.07 -18.93
C ASP A 341 23.63 -6.40 -19.08
N LEU A 342 24.61 -6.83 -18.27
CA LEU A 342 26.03 -6.63 -18.55
C LEU A 342 26.56 -7.86 -19.30
N GLN A 343 27.17 -7.63 -20.45
CA GLN A 343 27.79 -8.65 -21.29
C GLN A 343 29.31 -8.48 -21.36
N LEU A 344 30.04 -9.59 -21.38
CA LEU A 344 31.51 -9.62 -21.47
C LEU A 344 31.95 -10.79 -22.37
N SER A 345 32.92 -10.56 -23.26
CA SER A 345 33.54 -11.63 -24.07
C SER A 345 34.35 -12.59 -23.20
N ASP A 346 34.59 -13.81 -23.68
CA ASP A 346 35.51 -14.71 -23.00
C ASP A 346 36.93 -14.10 -22.89
N PRO A 347 37.76 -14.56 -21.93
CA PRO A 347 39.17 -14.16 -21.81
C PRO A 347 40.03 -14.61 -23.00
N ASN A 348 39.66 -15.72 -23.62
CA ASN A 348 40.32 -16.24 -24.81
C ASN A 348 39.89 -15.45 -26.07
N PRO A 349 40.80 -14.69 -26.73
CA PRO A 349 40.43 -13.85 -27.88
C PRO A 349 40.02 -14.64 -29.13
N ALA A 350 40.17 -15.97 -29.15
CA ALA A 350 39.59 -16.82 -30.20
C ALA A 350 38.06 -16.94 -30.10
N VAL A 351 37.45 -16.55 -28.97
CA VAL A 351 36.02 -16.69 -28.68
C VAL A 351 35.39 -15.29 -28.50
N ALA A 352 35.03 -14.66 -29.61
CA ALA A 352 34.49 -13.30 -29.65
C ALA A 352 33.04 -13.16 -29.12
N THR A 353 32.40 -14.25 -28.70
CA THR A 353 31.02 -14.23 -28.19
C THR A 353 30.95 -13.57 -26.81
N LYS A 354 30.17 -12.50 -26.68
CA LYS A 354 29.83 -11.89 -25.39
C LYS A 354 28.79 -12.77 -24.68
N ARG A 355 28.97 -13.00 -23.38
CA ARG A 355 28.01 -13.69 -22.49
C ARG A 355 27.49 -12.73 -21.42
N VAL A 356 26.24 -12.92 -21.01
CA VAL A 356 25.64 -12.17 -19.89
C VAL A 356 26.31 -12.58 -18.59
N ILE A 357 26.94 -11.63 -17.90
CA ILE A 357 27.62 -11.82 -16.62
C ILE A 357 26.91 -11.15 -15.44
N MET A 358 25.91 -10.31 -15.68
CA MET A 358 25.02 -9.74 -14.66
C MET A 358 23.70 -9.28 -15.30
N SER A 359 22.59 -9.36 -14.58
CA SER A 359 21.25 -8.94 -15.07
C SER A 359 20.48 -8.19 -13.98
N TYR A 360 19.75 -7.14 -14.38
CA TYR A 360 18.78 -6.40 -13.59
C TYR A 360 17.41 -6.38 -14.28
N ASP A 361 16.39 -6.91 -13.62
CA ASP A 361 15.00 -6.79 -14.05
C ASP A 361 14.35 -5.52 -13.48
N ILE A 362 13.81 -4.69 -14.38
CA ILE A 362 13.28 -3.37 -14.12
C ILE A 362 11.78 -3.37 -14.44
N ARG A 363 10.94 -3.55 -13.42
CA ARG A 363 9.48 -3.44 -13.53
C ARG A 363 9.01 -2.03 -13.22
N MET A 364 8.40 -1.35 -14.19
CA MET A 364 7.75 -0.05 -14.01
C MET A 364 6.24 -0.14 -14.18
N GLN A 365 5.46 0.61 -13.39
CA GLN A 365 4.02 0.76 -13.61
C GLN A 365 3.76 1.85 -14.66
N VAL A 366 3.14 1.50 -15.79
CA VAL A 366 2.73 2.49 -16.80
C VAL A 366 1.34 3.03 -16.47
N SER A 367 1.22 4.35 -16.38
CA SER A 367 0.00 5.04 -15.95
C SER A 367 -0.52 6.03 -17.01
N GLY A 368 -1.81 6.34 -16.96
CA GLY A 368 -2.34 7.50 -17.68
C GLY A 368 -1.91 8.81 -17.01
N LYS A 369 -1.65 9.86 -17.80
CA LYS A 369 -1.49 11.23 -17.26
C LYS A 369 -2.81 11.66 -16.60
N TYR A 370 -2.73 12.36 -15.47
CA TYR A 370 -3.93 12.80 -14.77
C TYR A 370 -4.65 13.89 -15.58
N SER A 371 -5.89 13.62 -15.97
CA SER A 371 -6.83 14.60 -16.50
C SER A 371 -8.04 14.66 -15.57
N HIS A 372 -8.57 15.86 -15.35
CA HIS A 372 -9.74 16.04 -14.48
C HIS A 372 -11.03 16.12 -15.29
N ASP A 373 -11.98 15.24 -14.97
CA ASP A 373 -13.35 15.33 -15.43
C ASP A 373 -14.24 16.00 -14.36
N PRO A 374 -14.84 17.18 -14.63
CA PRO A 374 -15.73 17.85 -13.70
C PRO A 374 -16.93 17.00 -13.23
N LEU A 375 -17.40 16.07 -14.07
CA LEU A 375 -18.50 15.13 -13.78
C LEU A 375 -18.06 13.93 -12.92
N SER A 376 -16.75 13.69 -12.78
CA SER A 376 -16.19 12.64 -11.94
C SER A 376 -16.67 12.75 -10.50
N GLN A 377 -17.15 11.66 -9.92
CA GLN A 377 -17.66 11.61 -8.53
C GLN A 377 -16.67 10.95 -7.56
N PHE A 378 -15.57 10.43 -8.10
CA PHE A 378 -14.52 9.72 -7.37
C PHE A 378 -13.15 10.15 -7.87
N LEU A 379 -12.26 10.52 -6.94
CA LEU A 379 -10.82 10.44 -7.16
C LEU A 379 -10.32 9.09 -6.64
N LEU A 380 -9.62 8.33 -7.49
CA LEU A 380 -8.93 7.10 -7.12
C LEU A 380 -7.42 7.36 -7.08
N VAL A 381 -6.86 7.48 -5.88
CA VAL A 381 -5.43 7.68 -5.66
C VAL A 381 -4.73 6.33 -5.55
N VAL A 382 -3.81 6.10 -6.46
CA VAL A 382 -2.98 4.88 -6.58
C VAL A 382 -1.50 5.23 -6.43
N ASN A 383 -0.66 4.21 -6.30
CA ASN A 383 0.79 4.32 -6.33
C ASN A 383 1.43 3.14 -7.10
N SER A 384 2.74 3.20 -7.32
CA SER A 384 3.53 2.18 -8.05
C SER A 384 3.45 0.75 -7.51
N HIS A 385 3.00 0.58 -6.26
CA HIS A 385 2.84 -0.72 -5.59
C HIS A 385 1.36 -1.09 -5.38
N THR A 386 0.41 -0.25 -5.82
CA THR A 386 -1.02 -0.59 -5.80
C THR A 386 -1.30 -1.68 -6.83
N PRO A 387 -1.85 -2.85 -6.44
CA PRO A 387 -2.05 -3.96 -7.37
C PRO A 387 -2.98 -3.60 -8.54
N LEU A 388 -2.56 -3.88 -9.78
CA LEU A 388 -3.32 -3.49 -10.97
C LEU A 388 -4.75 -4.06 -10.97
N HIS A 389 -4.93 -5.30 -10.50
CA HIS A 389 -6.27 -5.89 -10.36
C HIS A 389 -7.17 -5.07 -9.42
N ALA A 390 -6.63 -4.45 -8.37
CA ALA A 390 -7.39 -3.62 -7.44
C ALA A 390 -7.79 -2.28 -8.07
N ILE A 391 -6.90 -1.67 -8.87
CA ILE A 391 -7.18 -0.46 -9.65
C ILE A 391 -8.31 -0.76 -10.65
N HIS A 392 -8.16 -1.83 -11.45
CA HIS A 392 -9.11 -2.21 -12.49
C HIS A 392 -10.45 -2.68 -11.93
N GLN A 393 -10.48 -3.49 -10.87
CA GLN A 393 -11.72 -3.85 -10.16
C GLN A 393 -12.44 -2.61 -9.63
N THR A 394 -11.71 -1.63 -9.09
CA THR A 394 -12.30 -0.39 -8.53
C THR A 394 -12.83 0.54 -9.63
N ARG A 395 -12.05 0.81 -10.68
CA ARG A 395 -12.51 1.58 -11.86
C ARG A 395 -13.74 0.94 -12.49
N ARG A 396 -13.68 -0.37 -12.76
CA ARG A 396 -14.78 -1.15 -13.35
C ARG A 396 -16.03 -1.16 -12.47
N PHE A 397 -15.90 -1.28 -11.16
CA PHE A 397 -17.05 -1.24 -10.25
C PHE A 397 -17.75 0.13 -10.27
N ILE A 398 -16.99 1.21 -10.16
CA ILE A 398 -17.56 2.57 -10.14
C ILE A 398 -18.20 2.90 -11.51
N TRP A 399 -17.54 2.52 -12.62
CA TRP A 399 -18.03 2.79 -13.97
C TRP A 399 -19.20 1.87 -14.38
N ASN A 400 -19.07 0.55 -14.23
CA ASN A 400 -20.06 -0.41 -14.76
C ASN A 400 -21.20 -0.67 -13.77
N ASN A 401 -20.90 -0.87 -12.48
CA ASN A 401 -21.89 -1.31 -11.48
C ASN A 401 -22.55 -0.15 -10.72
N LEU A 402 -21.95 1.06 -10.73
CA LEU A 402 -22.59 2.29 -10.25
C LEU A 402 -22.92 3.28 -11.38
N GLY A 403 -22.28 3.19 -12.55
CA GLY A 403 -22.52 4.15 -13.65
C GLY A 403 -21.95 5.53 -13.42
N LEU A 404 -20.90 5.64 -12.59
CA LEU A 404 -20.31 6.90 -12.15
C LEU A 404 -18.91 7.07 -12.74
N ARG A 405 -18.53 8.32 -12.99
CA ARG A 405 -17.19 8.67 -13.47
C ARG A 405 -16.18 8.69 -12.31
N VAL A 406 -14.96 8.24 -12.62
CA VAL A 406 -13.83 8.13 -11.67
C VAL A 406 -12.53 8.53 -12.35
N ASP A 407 -11.86 9.53 -11.77
CA ASP A 407 -10.55 9.99 -12.19
C ASP A 407 -9.50 9.20 -11.40
N THR A 408 -8.40 8.81 -12.02
CA THR A 408 -7.33 8.07 -11.35
C THR A 408 -6.06 8.92 -11.32
N PHE A 409 -5.48 9.08 -10.13
CA PHE A 409 -4.28 9.89 -9.89
C PHE A 409 -3.20 9.01 -9.27
N ASN A 410 -2.04 8.93 -9.90
CA ASN A 410 -0.92 8.15 -9.39
C ASN A 410 0.09 9.06 -8.67
N VAL A 411 0.14 8.96 -7.34
CA VAL A 411 1.06 9.77 -6.52
C VAL A 411 2.53 9.43 -6.78
N SER A 412 2.83 8.27 -7.37
CA SER A 412 4.20 7.89 -7.77
C SER A 412 4.68 8.52 -9.08
N LEU A 413 3.80 9.15 -9.87
CA LEU A 413 4.22 9.94 -11.04
C LEU A 413 4.69 11.34 -10.64
N VAL A 414 3.96 11.99 -9.74
CA VAL A 414 4.16 13.41 -9.38
C VAL A 414 4.94 13.58 -8.08
N GLY A 415 4.95 12.54 -7.24
CA GLY A 415 5.53 12.57 -5.89
C GLY A 415 4.79 13.46 -4.88
N SER A 416 3.63 14.00 -5.25
CA SER A 416 2.82 14.89 -4.39
C SER A 416 1.34 14.83 -4.77
N TYR A 417 0.50 15.57 -4.05
CA TYR A 417 -0.89 15.85 -4.47
C TYR A 417 -1.05 17.18 -5.22
N THR A 418 0.05 17.90 -5.44
CA THR A 418 0.09 19.23 -6.07
C THR A 418 0.49 19.07 -7.53
N LEU A 419 -0.35 19.53 -8.46
CA LEU A 419 -0.06 19.44 -9.90
C LEU A 419 1.15 20.33 -10.28
N PRO A 420 2.15 19.84 -11.02
CA PRO A 420 3.27 20.66 -11.49
C PRO A 420 2.83 21.86 -12.34
N GLU A 421 1.77 21.71 -13.12
CA GLU A 421 1.33 22.67 -14.14
C GLU A 421 0.56 23.84 -13.52
N THR A 422 -0.26 23.60 -12.48
CA THR A 422 -1.10 24.62 -11.86
C THR A 422 -0.68 24.99 -10.43
N GLN A 423 0.24 24.25 -9.82
CA GLN A 423 0.56 24.27 -8.38
C GLN A 423 -0.68 24.15 -7.46
N GLU A 424 -1.79 23.59 -7.95
CA GLU A 424 -2.98 23.30 -7.16
C GLU A 424 -2.98 21.87 -6.61
N SER A 425 -3.55 21.69 -5.42
CA SER A 425 -3.88 20.35 -4.92
C SER A 425 -5.03 19.73 -5.71
N VAL A 426 -4.77 18.55 -6.28
CA VAL A 426 -5.74 17.68 -6.97
C VAL A 426 -7.01 17.48 -6.13
N LEU A 427 -6.86 17.37 -4.80
CA LEU A 427 -7.93 17.06 -3.86
C LEU A 427 -9.05 18.12 -3.86
N ARG A 428 -8.74 19.38 -4.17
CA ARG A 428 -9.71 20.50 -4.19
C ARG A 428 -10.78 20.32 -5.25
N ARG A 429 -10.44 19.67 -6.36
CA ARG A 429 -11.36 19.35 -7.47
C ARG A 429 -12.44 18.32 -7.09
N TYR A 430 -12.35 17.76 -5.87
CA TYR A 430 -13.26 16.77 -5.29
C TYR A 430 -13.93 17.24 -3.99
N ILE A 431 -14.08 18.56 -3.82
CA ILE A 431 -14.92 19.15 -2.77
C ILE A 431 -16.36 18.61 -2.87
N GLY A 432 -16.89 18.06 -1.77
CA GLY A 432 -18.20 17.42 -1.71
C GLY A 432 -18.33 16.06 -2.41
N LYS A 433 -17.23 15.49 -2.94
CA LYS A 433 -17.20 14.21 -3.69
C LYS A 433 -16.52 13.08 -2.90
N SER A 434 -16.27 11.93 -3.55
CA SER A 434 -15.55 10.80 -2.95
C SER A 434 -14.06 10.84 -3.31
N ILE A 435 -13.18 10.49 -2.36
CA ILE A 435 -11.75 10.26 -2.56
C ILE A 435 -11.39 8.91 -1.95
N ILE A 436 -10.88 8.00 -2.78
CA ILE A 436 -10.39 6.68 -2.39
C ILE A 436 -8.87 6.73 -2.50
N VAL A 437 -8.17 6.43 -1.42
CA VAL A 437 -6.70 6.35 -1.38
C VAL A 437 -6.29 4.92 -1.06
N PHE A 438 -5.54 4.26 -1.94
CA PHE A 438 -4.93 2.98 -1.59
C PHE A 438 -3.85 3.19 -0.51
N GLY A 439 -3.99 2.50 0.61
CA GLY A 439 -3.17 2.63 1.81
C GLY A 439 -2.03 1.61 1.91
N ASN A 440 -1.53 1.13 0.77
CA ASN A 440 -0.32 0.32 0.70
C ASN A 440 0.93 1.22 0.69
N HIS A 441 2.01 0.75 1.29
CA HIS A 441 3.34 1.36 1.12
C HIS A 441 3.82 1.29 -0.33
N PHE A 442 4.68 2.22 -0.72
CA PHE A 442 5.42 2.17 -1.98
C PHE A 442 6.83 2.77 -1.82
N LYS A 443 7.77 2.36 -2.68
CA LYS A 443 9.07 3.01 -2.83
C LYS A 443 8.87 4.41 -3.44
N PHE A 444 9.24 5.45 -2.71
CA PHE A 444 9.15 6.84 -3.11
C PHE A 444 10.52 7.30 -3.64
N PHE A 445 10.72 7.11 -4.95
CA PHE A 445 12.01 7.33 -5.61
C PHE A 445 13.14 6.62 -4.85
N ASP A 446 14.31 7.25 -4.69
CA ASP A 446 15.42 6.75 -3.88
C ASP A 446 15.35 7.15 -2.39
N ALA A 447 14.44 8.06 -1.98
CA ALA A 447 14.22 8.44 -0.57
C ALA A 447 13.50 7.38 0.29
N GLY A 448 13.38 6.14 -0.17
CA GLY A 448 12.86 4.98 0.57
C GLY A 448 11.33 4.84 0.57
N SER A 449 10.79 3.99 1.46
CA SER A 449 9.34 3.74 1.50
C SER A 449 8.55 4.91 2.08
N ARG A 450 7.33 5.14 1.58
CA ARG A 450 6.36 6.11 2.11
C ARG A 450 4.95 5.55 2.22
N ASP A 451 4.14 6.23 3.03
CA ASP A 451 2.70 6.03 3.13
C ASP A 451 1.96 7.10 2.28
N PRO A 452 0.95 6.75 1.47
CA PRO A 452 0.22 7.72 0.65
C PRO A 452 -0.47 8.88 1.42
N TRP A 453 -0.68 8.75 2.73
CA TRP A 453 -1.15 9.84 3.59
C TRP A 453 -0.04 10.73 4.16
N SER A 454 1.24 10.39 4.03
CA SER A 454 2.34 11.29 4.44
C SER A 454 2.39 12.57 3.60
N PHE A 455 1.98 12.49 2.33
CA PHE A 455 1.83 13.65 1.44
C PHE A 455 0.50 14.38 1.59
N LEU A 456 -0.49 13.85 2.34
CA LEU A 456 -1.78 14.51 2.54
C LEU A 456 -1.66 15.60 3.62
N ASP A 457 -1.94 16.84 3.23
CA ASP A 457 -2.02 17.96 4.16
C ASP A 457 -3.15 17.75 5.19
N PRO A 458 -2.85 17.66 6.50
CA PRO A 458 -3.88 17.37 7.50
C PRO A 458 -4.92 18.49 7.67
N TRP A 459 -4.60 19.73 7.27
CA TRP A 459 -5.53 20.85 7.26
C TRP A 459 -6.46 20.78 6.04
N GLU A 460 -5.92 20.54 4.84
CA GLU A 460 -6.72 20.48 3.61
C GLU A 460 -7.72 19.31 3.62
N VAL A 461 -7.28 18.11 4.04
CA VAL A 461 -8.20 16.97 4.23
C VAL A 461 -9.30 17.32 5.23
N SER A 462 -8.99 18.08 6.28
CA SER A 462 -9.99 18.48 7.28
C SER A 462 -10.99 19.50 6.73
N LEU A 463 -10.56 20.45 5.90
CA LEU A 463 -11.45 21.38 5.18
C LEU A 463 -12.38 20.62 4.21
N LEU A 464 -11.83 19.75 3.38
CA LEU A 464 -12.59 18.93 2.43
C LEU A 464 -13.61 18.03 3.15
N ALA A 465 -13.19 17.38 4.24
CA ALA A 465 -14.07 16.52 5.04
C ALA A 465 -15.09 17.30 5.91
N LYS A 466 -14.89 18.61 6.15
CA LYS A 466 -15.96 19.53 6.60
C LYS A 466 -16.93 19.84 5.46
N ALA A 467 -16.42 20.11 4.26
CA ALA A 467 -17.19 20.34 3.02
C ALA A 467 -17.83 19.06 2.42
N SER A 468 -18.11 18.05 3.24
CA SER A 468 -18.74 16.76 2.86
C SER A 468 -17.97 15.87 1.87
N THR A 469 -16.71 16.18 1.54
CA THR A 469 -15.83 15.21 0.86
C THR A 469 -15.62 13.99 1.76
N SER A 470 -15.47 12.82 1.14
CA SER A 470 -15.39 11.54 1.82
C SER A 470 -14.12 10.79 1.48
N PHE A 471 -13.33 10.45 2.50
CA PHE A 471 -12.05 9.78 2.39
C PHE A 471 -12.15 8.32 2.82
N LEU A 472 -11.90 7.40 1.87
CA LEU A 472 -11.73 5.97 2.10
C LEU A 472 -10.26 5.59 1.88
N PHE A 473 -9.57 5.18 2.96
CA PHE A 473 -8.26 4.54 2.86
C PHE A 473 -8.43 3.03 2.60
N ALA A 474 -8.40 2.63 1.32
CA ALA A 474 -8.57 1.25 0.89
C ALA A 474 -7.32 0.40 1.19
N SER A 475 -7.49 -0.85 1.62
CA SER A 475 -6.39 -1.81 1.90
C SER A 475 -5.18 -1.21 2.66
N THR A 476 -5.46 -0.56 3.79
CA THR A 476 -4.45 0.09 4.63
C THR A 476 -3.56 -0.94 5.30
N VAL A 477 -2.27 -0.94 4.97
CA VAL A 477 -1.25 -1.79 5.61
C VAL A 477 -0.84 -1.17 6.95
N ASN A 478 -0.33 0.06 6.95
CA ASN A 478 0.14 0.74 8.17
C ASN A 478 -0.99 1.45 8.93
N MET A 479 -1.88 0.66 9.53
CA MET A 479 -2.99 1.19 10.34
C MET A 479 -2.53 2.04 11.54
N GLN A 480 -1.32 1.81 12.08
CA GLN A 480 -0.77 2.63 13.16
C GLN A 480 -0.33 4.01 12.67
N GLY A 481 0.35 4.08 11.53
CA GLY A 481 0.70 5.34 10.86
C GLY A 481 -0.54 6.13 10.45
N LEU A 482 -1.53 5.49 9.84
CA LEU A 482 -2.78 6.14 9.46
C LEU A 482 -3.56 6.68 10.68
N LYS A 483 -3.60 5.95 11.80
CA LYS A 483 -4.15 6.48 13.06
C LYS A 483 -3.32 7.65 13.59
N GLY A 484 -1.99 7.57 13.52
CA GLY A 484 -1.06 8.63 13.95
C GLY A 484 -1.16 9.92 13.12
N TRP A 485 -1.47 9.81 11.83
CA TRP A 485 -1.79 10.94 10.94
C TRP A 485 -3.23 11.45 11.15
N GLY A 486 -4.19 10.53 11.30
CA GLY A 486 -5.57 10.88 11.63
C GLY A 486 -5.69 11.68 12.94
N ASP A 487 -4.79 11.41 13.88
CA ASP A 487 -4.66 12.14 15.13
C ASP A 487 -4.32 13.65 14.95
N MET A 488 -3.88 14.06 13.75
CA MET A 488 -3.64 15.44 13.33
C MET A 488 -4.87 16.07 12.65
N ILE A 489 -5.54 15.39 11.69
CA ILE A 489 -6.70 15.96 10.97
C ILE A 489 -7.87 16.33 11.89
N ALA A 490 -7.94 15.73 13.09
CA ALA A 490 -8.98 16.01 14.06
C ALA A 490 -8.86 17.38 14.75
N PHE A 491 -7.65 17.95 14.82
CA PHE A 491 -7.35 19.30 15.31
C PHE A 491 -6.18 19.87 14.52
N PRO A 492 -6.37 20.20 13.22
CA PRO A 492 -5.28 20.63 12.37
C PRO A 492 -4.85 22.04 12.78
N MET A 493 -3.59 22.18 13.19
CA MET A 493 -3.06 23.43 13.72
C MET A 493 -2.40 24.21 12.58
N TYR A 494 -3.16 25.11 11.94
CA TYR A 494 -2.61 26.00 10.91
C TYR A 494 -1.42 26.81 11.45
N VAL A 495 -0.40 26.96 10.61
CA VAL A 495 0.94 27.44 11.01
C VAL A 495 1.17 28.90 10.62
N GLY A 496 0.44 29.42 9.62
CA GLY A 496 0.55 30.80 9.16
C GLY A 496 -0.51 31.74 9.75
N GLY A 497 -0.13 33.01 9.96
CA GLY A 497 -1.05 34.15 10.09
C GLY A 497 -1.96 34.22 11.32
N HIS A 498 -2.51 35.41 11.54
CA HIS A 498 -3.73 35.56 12.34
C HIS A 498 -4.93 35.17 11.46
N VAL A 499 -5.61 34.08 11.81
CA VAL A 499 -6.96 33.81 11.29
C VAL A 499 -7.90 34.88 11.87
N GLU A 500 -8.57 35.65 11.02
CA GLU A 500 -9.54 36.68 11.46
C GLU A 500 -10.76 36.01 12.11
N GLY A 501 -10.69 35.92 13.43
CA GLY A 501 -11.66 35.18 14.23
C GLY A 501 -12.83 36.02 14.73
N HIS A 502 -14.05 35.47 14.61
CA HIS A 502 -15.21 36.02 15.31
C HIS A 502 -14.93 36.16 16.81
N ARG A 503 -14.91 37.41 17.30
CA ARG A 503 -14.72 37.74 18.72
C ARG A 503 -16.07 37.63 19.46
N ALA A 504 -16.18 36.67 20.37
CA ALA A 504 -17.36 36.48 21.23
C ALA A 504 -17.04 36.85 22.68
N LYS A 505 -17.96 37.53 23.37
CA LYS A 505 -17.86 37.79 24.81
C LYS A 505 -18.38 36.60 25.63
N THR A 506 -19.32 35.82 25.08
CA THR A 506 -19.85 34.62 25.76
C THR A 506 -19.91 33.37 24.89
N VAL A 507 -19.92 32.21 25.56
CA VAL A 507 -20.20 30.89 24.96
C VAL A 507 -21.67 30.77 24.49
N LYS A 508 -22.51 31.80 24.65
CA LYS A 508 -23.83 31.90 24.00
C LYS A 508 -23.71 32.54 22.62
N GLU A 509 -22.98 33.65 22.51
CA GLU A 509 -22.67 34.31 21.24
C GLU A 509 -21.87 33.41 20.30
N LEU A 510 -20.80 32.76 20.78
CA LEU A 510 -19.99 31.84 19.96
C LEU A 510 -20.83 30.70 19.36
N VAL A 511 -21.70 30.09 20.16
CA VAL A 511 -22.61 29.06 19.63
C VAL A 511 -23.63 29.67 18.67
N GLY A 512 -23.98 30.95 18.82
CA GLY A 512 -24.81 31.70 17.87
C GLY A 512 -24.12 32.03 16.55
N SER A 513 -22.81 32.31 16.52
CA SER A 513 -22.06 32.53 15.27
C SER A 513 -21.89 31.22 14.50
N ILE A 514 -21.52 30.13 15.17
CA ILE A 514 -21.37 28.80 14.53
C ILE A 514 -22.68 28.35 13.86
N HIS A 515 -23.85 28.58 14.47
CA HIS A 515 -25.14 28.25 13.83
C HIS A 515 -25.51 29.16 12.63
N LYS A 516 -24.84 30.30 12.45
CA LYS A 516 -24.98 31.16 11.26
C LYS A 516 -23.97 30.75 10.18
N GLU A 517 -22.72 30.51 10.58
CA GLU A 517 -21.66 29.95 9.73
C GLU A 517 -22.14 28.62 9.09
N ASP A 518 -22.84 27.77 9.85
CA ASP A 518 -23.49 26.54 9.38
C ASP A 518 -24.56 26.71 8.29
N GLN A 519 -25.05 27.94 8.07
CA GLN A 519 -26.01 28.25 7.01
C GLN A 519 -25.33 28.79 5.75
N ASP A 520 -24.08 29.26 5.85
CA ASP A 520 -23.27 29.67 4.72
C ASP A 520 -22.29 28.56 4.31
N VAL A 521 -22.71 27.78 3.31
CA VAL A 521 -21.96 26.66 2.72
C VAL A 521 -20.57 27.09 2.19
N ARG A 522 -20.34 28.40 1.97
CA ARG A 522 -19.05 28.93 1.50
C ARG A 522 -18.01 29.03 2.62
N VAL A 523 -18.42 29.15 3.89
CA VAL A 523 -17.51 29.35 5.04
C VAL A 523 -17.05 28.00 5.62
N ALA A 524 -16.47 27.15 4.77
CA ALA A 524 -15.85 25.88 5.18
C ALA A 524 -14.49 26.06 5.90
N ALA A 525 -14.01 27.30 6.02
CA ALA A 525 -12.78 27.65 6.73
C ALA A 525 -12.83 27.19 8.21
N SER A 526 -11.70 26.75 8.75
CA SER A 526 -11.61 26.43 10.17
C SER A 526 -11.52 27.72 10.98
N VAL A 527 -12.68 28.20 11.45
CA VAL A 527 -12.77 29.42 12.24
C VAL A 527 -12.09 29.21 13.60
N ALA A 528 -11.05 30.01 13.85
CA ALA A 528 -10.58 30.27 15.21
C ALA A 528 -11.43 31.40 15.78
N HIS A 529 -11.99 31.25 16.98
CA HIS A 529 -12.81 32.29 17.61
C HIS A 529 -12.14 32.77 18.91
N THR A 530 -12.12 34.08 19.16
CA THR A 530 -11.57 34.63 20.41
C THR A 530 -12.68 34.79 21.45
N LEU A 531 -12.48 34.24 22.64
CA LEU A 531 -13.35 34.40 23.82
C LEU A 531 -12.63 35.13 24.95
N SER A 532 -13.30 36.11 25.56
CA SER A 532 -12.78 36.87 26.72
C SER A 532 -13.35 36.36 28.05
N GLY A 533 -12.52 36.42 29.11
CA GLY A 533 -12.96 36.22 30.50
C GLY A 533 -13.43 34.81 30.90
N GLN A 534 -13.42 33.84 29.99
CA GLN A 534 -13.88 32.46 30.24
C GLN A 534 -12.73 31.51 30.60
N SER A 535 -12.97 30.59 31.53
CA SER A 535 -12.00 29.52 31.83
C SER A 535 -12.01 28.46 30.72
N ALA A 536 -10.83 28.11 30.20
CA ALA A 536 -10.67 27.17 29.09
C ALA A 536 -11.44 25.84 29.28
N SER A 537 -11.37 25.23 30.47
CA SER A 537 -12.10 24.00 30.78
C SER A 537 -13.61 24.21 30.96
N GLY A 538 -14.04 25.41 31.37
CA GLY A 538 -15.44 25.82 31.38
C GLY A 538 -15.99 25.92 29.96
N THR A 539 -15.32 26.65 29.07
CA THR A 539 -15.64 26.75 27.64
C THR A 539 -15.73 25.36 27.00
N VAL A 540 -14.70 24.52 27.16
CA VAL A 540 -14.69 23.13 26.64
C VAL A 540 -15.89 22.31 27.13
N LYS A 541 -16.22 22.38 28.43
CA LYS A 541 -17.39 21.68 28.99
C LYS A 541 -18.71 22.21 28.42
N GLN A 542 -18.85 23.52 28.26
CA GLN A 542 -20.05 24.14 27.69
C GLN A 542 -20.20 23.83 26.19
N MET A 543 -19.14 23.93 25.39
CA MET A 543 -19.15 23.60 23.97
C MET A 543 -19.48 22.12 23.76
N ASN A 544 -18.88 21.18 24.52
CA ASN A 544 -19.28 19.77 24.49
C ASN A 544 -20.75 19.54 24.94
N LYS A 545 -21.30 20.37 25.84
CA LYS A 545 -22.72 20.27 26.26
C LYS A 545 -23.66 20.75 25.15
N LYS A 546 -23.34 21.88 24.49
CA LYS A 546 -24.19 22.55 23.49
C LYS A 546 -24.06 22.00 22.07
N LEU A 547 -22.83 21.73 21.61
CA LEU A 547 -22.47 21.29 20.25
C LEU A 547 -21.75 19.93 20.29
N PRO A 548 -22.41 18.85 20.76
CA PRO A 548 -21.74 17.59 21.12
C PRO A 548 -21.12 16.82 19.96
N LEU A 549 -21.50 17.10 18.70
CA LEU A 549 -20.92 16.44 17.52
C LEU A 549 -19.69 17.17 16.94
N ARG A 550 -19.46 18.44 17.30
CA ARG A 550 -18.25 19.17 16.90
C ARG A 550 -17.07 18.83 17.81
N ARG A 551 -15.87 19.22 17.39
CA ARG A 551 -14.62 19.13 18.16
C ARG A 551 -14.07 20.54 18.33
N PHE A 552 -13.74 20.95 19.55
CA PHE A 552 -13.12 22.25 19.83
C PHE A 552 -11.81 22.07 20.59
N ALA A 553 -10.75 22.74 20.16
CA ALA A 553 -9.52 22.90 20.93
C ALA A 553 -9.51 24.31 21.51
N THR A 554 -9.31 24.46 22.83
CA THR A 554 -9.19 25.79 23.45
C THR A 554 -7.76 26.07 23.91
N LEU A 555 -7.20 27.17 23.44
CA LEU A 555 -5.85 27.65 23.70
C LEU A 555 -5.91 29.00 24.44
N LYS A 556 -5.06 29.22 25.45
CA LYS A 556 -4.96 30.51 26.14
C LYS A 556 -3.94 31.38 25.41
N GLU A 557 -4.35 32.53 24.89
CA GLU A 557 -3.51 33.43 24.08
C GLU A 557 -2.97 34.64 24.87
N GLY A 558 -3.60 34.97 26.00
CA GLY A 558 -3.19 36.07 26.86
C GLY A 558 -3.81 35.91 28.24
N ALA A 559 -3.62 36.88 29.14
CA ALA A 559 -4.12 36.79 30.52
C ALA A 559 -5.63 36.48 30.60
N SER A 560 -6.41 37.14 29.74
CA SER A 560 -7.88 37.15 29.69
C SER A 560 -8.51 36.58 28.41
N SER A 561 -7.70 36.21 27.40
CA SER A 561 -8.15 35.73 26.08
C SER A 561 -7.96 34.23 25.87
N LEU A 562 -8.91 33.64 25.14
CA LEU A 562 -8.98 32.21 24.83
C LEU A 562 -9.35 32.01 23.36
N ALA A 563 -8.45 31.48 22.54
CA ALA A 563 -8.82 30.95 21.23
C ALA A 563 -9.62 29.66 21.38
N VAL A 564 -10.63 29.50 20.54
CA VAL A 564 -11.41 28.28 20.34
C VAL A 564 -11.32 27.92 18.87
N ILE A 565 -10.59 26.84 18.57
CA ILE A 565 -10.36 26.35 17.20
C ILE A 565 -11.31 25.18 16.94
N GLU A 566 -12.08 25.23 15.86
CA GLU A 566 -12.95 24.11 15.49
C GLU A 566 -12.20 23.02 14.68
N GLY A 567 -11.98 21.88 15.32
CA GLY A 567 -11.45 20.69 14.66
C GLY A 567 -12.47 19.96 13.78
N LEU A 568 -12.08 18.83 13.20
CA LEU A 568 -12.94 18.02 12.34
C LEU A 568 -14.23 17.59 13.08
N PRO A 569 -15.45 17.75 12.51
CA PRO A 569 -16.68 17.29 13.15
C PRO A 569 -16.74 15.76 13.19
N LYS A 570 -17.44 15.20 14.19
CA LYS A 570 -17.56 13.75 14.42
C LYS A 570 -18.54 13.06 13.46
N THR A 571 -18.98 13.77 12.43
CA THR A 571 -19.86 13.32 11.33
C THR A 571 -19.13 13.25 9.99
N ALA A 572 -17.90 13.78 9.91
CA ALA A 572 -17.06 13.76 8.72
C ALA A 572 -16.70 12.33 8.28
N GLN A 573 -16.54 12.15 6.97
CA GLN A 573 -16.25 10.87 6.33
C GLN A 573 -14.74 10.69 6.17
N VAL A 574 -14.08 10.11 7.17
CA VAL A 574 -12.69 9.68 7.06
C VAL A 574 -12.55 8.31 7.71
N PHE A 575 -12.34 7.27 6.91
CA PHE A 575 -12.36 5.89 7.37
C PHE A 575 -11.48 4.98 6.51
N ALA A 576 -11.16 3.80 7.02
CA ALA A 576 -10.19 2.89 6.39
C ALA A 576 -10.68 1.43 6.35
N SER A 577 -10.34 0.75 5.26
CA SER A 577 -10.38 -0.71 5.10
C SER A 577 -9.01 -1.29 5.43
N VAL A 578 -8.98 -2.46 6.07
CA VAL A 578 -7.74 -3.23 6.33
C VAL A 578 -7.59 -4.45 5.43
N LEU A 579 -8.66 -4.89 4.74
CA LEU A 579 -8.59 -6.08 3.90
C LEU A 579 -7.91 -5.75 2.57
N GLY A 580 -7.07 -6.66 2.08
CA GLY A 580 -6.51 -6.60 0.73
C GLY A 580 -7.59 -6.82 -0.34
N PHE A 581 -7.27 -6.48 -1.59
CA PHE A 581 -8.03 -6.96 -2.74
C PHE A 581 -7.58 -8.40 -3.06
N SER A 582 -8.49 -9.21 -3.59
CA SER A 582 -8.18 -10.56 -4.08
C SER A 582 -7.97 -10.51 -5.59
N GLU A 583 -7.03 -11.31 -6.07
CA GLU A 583 -6.82 -11.52 -7.51
C GLU A 583 -8.09 -12.12 -8.13
N GLY A 584 -8.55 -11.52 -9.24
CA GLY A 584 -9.83 -11.85 -9.86
C GLY A 584 -10.38 -10.72 -10.74
N LEU A 585 -11.46 -11.01 -11.47
CA LEU A 585 -12.09 -10.08 -12.42
C LEU A 585 -13.23 -9.23 -11.84
N GLN A 586 -13.73 -9.60 -10.65
CA GLN A 586 -14.80 -8.91 -9.93
C GLN A 586 -14.26 -8.35 -8.62
N ILE A 587 -14.79 -7.21 -8.21
CA ILE A 587 -14.51 -6.63 -6.90
C ILE A 587 -15.16 -7.47 -5.79
N PRO A 588 -14.48 -7.74 -4.66
CA PRO A 588 -15.12 -8.36 -3.50
C PRO A 588 -16.28 -7.52 -2.96
N ASP A 589 -17.38 -8.16 -2.56
CA ASP A 589 -18.59 -7.47 -2.05
C ASP A 589 -18.29 -6.51 -0.88
N TYR A 590 -17.28 -6.82 -0.06
CA TYR A 590 -16.79 -5.92 0.98
C TYR A 590 -16.21 -4.61 0.42
N HIS A 591 -15.37 -4.66 -0.61
CA HIS A 591 -14.81 -3.44 -1.21
C HIS A 591 -15.87 -2.66 -1.98
N ALA A 592 -16.78 -3.34 -2.67
CA ALA A 592 -17.96 -2.71 -3.27
C ALA A 592 -18.81 -1.97 -2.21
N PHE A 593 -19.09 -2.59 -1.06
CA PHE A 593 -19.76 -1.93 0.06
C PHE A 593 -18.97 -0.72 0.56
N MET A 594 -17.64 -0.82 0.71
CA MET A 594 -16.81 0.28 1.20
C MET A 594 -16.79 1.47 0.23
N ILE A 595 -16.81 1.23 -1.08
CA ILE A 595 -16.94 2.26 -2.12
C ILE A 595 -18.33 2.91 -2.06
N VAL A 596 -19.42 2.14 -2.00
CA VAL A 596 -20.79 2.68 -1.82
C VAL A 596 -20.90 3.50 -0.52
N ARG A 597 -20.26 3.03 0.56
CA ARG A 597 -20.15 3.75 1.83
C ARG A 597 -19.34 5.04 1.71
N SER A 598 -18.39 5.13 0.78
CA SER A 598 -17.57 6.32 0.54
C SER A 598 -18.28 7.43 -0.23
N LEU A 599 -19.46 7.18 -0.81
CA LEU A 599 -20.29 8.26 -1.38
C LEU A 599 -20.62 9.36 -0.33
N PRO A 600 -20.75 10.63 -0.73
CA PRO A 600 -21.21 11.71 0.14
C PRO A 600 -22.58 11.40 0.76
N PHE A 601 -22.81 11.79 2.02
CA PHE A 601 -24.05 11.43 2.72
C PHE A 601 -25.33 11.95 2.06
N TYR A 602 -25.25 13.13 1.41
CA TYR A 602 -26.37 13.69 0.65
C TYR A 602 -26.74 12.79 -0.52
N ALA A 603 -25.75 12.33 -1.30
CA ALA A 603 -25.95 11.37 -2.38
C ALA A 603 -26.56 10.07 -1.86
N GLN A 604 -25.96 9.46 -0.83
CA GLN A 604 -26.49 8.25 -0.19
C GLN A 604 -27.97 8.43 0.24
N SER A 605 -28.29 9.53 0.93
CA SER A 605 -29.64 9.82 1.39
C SER A 605 -30.64 9.99 0.25
N ARG A 606 -30.25 10.70 -0.81
CA ARG A 606 -31.12 10.93 -1.96
C ARG A 606 -31.34 9.65 -2.77
N MET A 607 -30.28 8.88 -3.01
CA MET A 607 -30.35 7.56 -3.65
C MET A 607 -31.27 6.61 -2.88
N PHE A 608 -31.13 6.57 -1.54
CA PHE A 608 -32.03 5.80 -0.67
C PHE A 608 -33.51 6.19 -0.81
N TRP A 609 -33.81 7.50 -0.83
CA TRP A 609 -35.19 7.97 -1.00
C TRP A 609 -35.73 7.77 -2.42
N ASN A 610 -34.86 7.77 -3.44
CA ASN A 610 -35.23 7.43 -4.82
C ASN A 610 -35.56 5.94 -5.00
N LEU A 611 -35.04 5.05 -4.12
CA LEU A 611 -35.36 3.62 -4.04
C LEU A 611 -36.68 3.31 -3.31
N ALA A 612 -37.28 4.29 -2.64
CA ALA A 612 -38.57 4.13 -1.95
C ALA A 612 -39.66 3.67 -2.94
N GLY A 613 -40.38 2.60 -2.60
CA GLY A 613 -41.36 1.96 -3.49
C GLY A 613 -40.79 1.14 -4.66
N LYS A 614 -39.46 1.09 -4.87
CA LYS A 614 -38.85 0.54 -6.10
C LYS A 614 -37.87 -0.62 -5.91
N MET A 615 -37.51 -0.97 -4.68
CA MET A 615 -36.56 -2.06 -4.37
C MET A 615 -36.97 -3.47 -4.84
N GLY A 616 -38.24 -3.67 -5.22
CA GLY A 616 -38.72 -4.92 -5.84
C GLY A 616 -38.60 -4.97 -7.36
N GLN A 617 -38.07 -3.92 -8.00
CA GLN A 617 -37.98 -3.76 -9.45
C GLN A 617 -36.53 -3.57 -9.90
N VAL A 618 -36.30 -3.69 -11.21
CA VAL A 618 -35.12 -3.14 -11.88
C VAL A 618 -35.09 -1.63 -11.64
N VAL A 619 -33.98 -1.10 -11.10
CA VAL A 619 -33.80 0.33 -10.85
C VAL A 619 -32.79 0.92 -11.85
N PRO A 620 -33.25 1.72 -12.84
CA PRO A 620 -32.36 2.43 -13.75
C PRO A 620 -31.51 3.49 -13.03
N HIS A 621 -30.32 3.75 -13.55
CA HIS A 621 -29.40 4.74 -13.01
C HIS A 621 -30.05 6.15 -12.89
N HIS A 622 -30.77 6.58 -13.92
CA HIS A 622 -31.46 7.89 -13.92
C HIS A 622 -32.51 8.02 -12.81
N VAL A 623 -33.10 6.91 -12.35
CA VAL A 623 -34.02 6.89 -11.21
C VAL A 623 -33.23 7.02 -9.91
N LEU A 624 -32.18 6.21 -9.72
CA LEU A 624 -31.39 6.23 -8.48
C LEU A 624 -30.74 7.59 -8.23
N TYR A 625 -30.19 8.21 -9.29
CA TYR A 625 -29.49 9.50 -9.21
C TYR A 625 -30.41 10.73 -9.38
N GLY A 626 -31.74 10.53 -9.44
CA GLY A 626 -32.73 11.59 -9.63
C GLY A 626 -32.60 12.76 -8.66
N GLY A 627 -32.19 13.92 -9.19
CA GLY A 627 -32.01 15.16 -8.43
C GLY A 627 -30.67 15.31 -7.70
N LEU A 628 -29.62 14.58 -8.11
CA LEU A 628 -28.25 14.79 -7.65
C LEU A 628 -27.41 15.55 -8.70
N PRO A 629 -26.85 16.73 -8.37
CA PRO A 629 -26.01 17.48 -9.31
C PRO A 629 -24.68 16.74 -9.56
N GLY A 630 -24.22 16.72 -10.82
CA GLY A 630 -23.01 16.00 -11.25
C GLY A 630 -23.18 14.49 -11.45
N PHE A 631 -24.23 13.88 -10.89
CA PHE A 631 -24.55 12.46 -11.10
C PHE A 631 -25.37 12.25 -12.39
N GLN A 632 -24.78 12.65 -13.52
CA GLN A 632 -25.34 12.37 -14.84
C GLN A 632 -25.03 10.93 -15.25
N PRO A 633 -25.99 10.18 -15.85
CA PRO A 633 -25.68 8.91 -16.49
C PRO A 633 -24.71 9.16 -17.66
N LEU A 634 -23.86 8.17 -17.95
CA LEU A 634 -22.89 8.27 -19.02
C LEU A 634 -23.58 8.49 -20.39
N PRO A 635 -23.10 9.43 -21.23
CA PRO A 635 -23.66 9.64 -22.56
C PRO A 635 -23.58 8.33 -23.36
N ASN A 636 -24.57 8.14 -24.24
CA ASN A 636 -24.74 6.95 -25.09
C ASN A 636 -25.03 5.63 -24.35
N MET A 637 -25.17 5.60 -23.01
CA MET A 637 -25.69 4.41 -22.32
C MET A 637 -27.21 4.28 -22.44
N ASN A 638 -27.68 3.13 -22.92
CA ASN A 638 -29.10 2.81 -22.95
C ASN A 638 -29.68 2.73 -21.52
N PRO A 639 -30.68 3.57 -21.14
CA PRO A 639 -31.20 3.64 -19.79
C PRO A 639 -31.83 2.34 -19.25
N THR A 640 -32.13 1.35 -20.10
CA THR A 640 -32.71 0.05 -19.68
C THR A 640 -31.66 -1.04 -19.46
N GLN A 641 -30.43 -0.89 -19.96
CA GLN A 641 -29.38 -1.91 -19.87
C GLN A 641 -28.59 -1.84 -18.55
N PHE A 642 -28.45 -0.65 -17.97
CA PHE A 642 -27.66 -0.43 -16.76
C PHE A 642 -28.54 -0.44 -15.51
N VAL A 643 -28.47 -1.57 -14.79
CA VAL A 643 -29.25 -1.88 -13.60
C VAL A 643 -28.31 -2.07 -12.42
N ILE A 644 -28.54 -1.35 -11.33
CA ILE A 644 -27.72 -1.47 -10.13
C ILE A 644 -28.18 -2.71 -9.35
N GLU A 645 -27.27 -3.65 -9.12
CA GLU A 645 -27.58 -4.89 -8.40
C GLU A 645 -28.17 -4.57 -7.02
N ARG A 646 -29.25 -5.28 -6.66
CA ARG A 646 -29.99 -5.07 -5.41
C ARG A 646 -29.09 -5.01 -4.16
N LYS A 647 -28.00 -5.79 -4.12
CA LYS A 647 -27.04 -5.80 -3.00
C LYS A 647 -26.33 -4.44 -2.79
N TYR A 648 -26.08 -3.67 -3.85
CA TYR A 648 -25.50 -2.32 -3.72
C TYR A 648 -26.56 -1.30 -3.27
N CYS A 649 -27.82 -1.47 -3.68
CA CYS A 649 -28.94 -0.70 -3.14
C CYS A 649 -29.13 -0.96 -1.63
N GLU A 650 -29.02 -2.22 -1.20
CA GLU A 650 -29.04 -2.60 0.23
C GLU A 650 -27.84 -2.03 0.99
N ALA A 651 -26.64 -1.99 0.37
CA ALA A 651 -25.45 -1.35 0.93
C ALA A 651 -25.63 0.16 1.22
N ILE A 652 -26.38 0.91 0.40
CA ILE A 652 -26.73 2.31 0.68
C ILE A 652 -27.52 2.40 1.99
N GLY A 653 -28.52 1.53 2.17
CA GLY A 653 -29.31 1.45 3.41
C GLY A 653 -28.43 1.20 4.63
N TRP A 654 -27.58 0.17 4.60
CA TRP A 654 -26.67 -0.13 5.72
C TRP A 654 -25.62 0.96 5.98
N ALA A 655 -25.16 1.67 4.94
CA ALA A 655 -24.29 2.83 5.10
C ALA A 655 -25.00 3.94 5.89
N ILE A 656 -26.26 4.23 5.56
CA ILE A 656 -27.10 5.20 6.27
C ILE A 656 -27.40 4.74 7.70
N GLU A 657 -27.85 3.50 7.90
CA GLU A 657 -28.10 2.90 9.22
C GLU A 657 -26.88 3.09 10.15
N SER A 658 -25.71 2.66 9.67
CA SER A 658 -24.44 2.74 10.38
C SER A 658 -24.07 4.17 10.76
N ARG A 659 -24.23 5.12 9.83
CA ARG A 659 -23.80 6.51 10.02
C ARG A 659 -24.73 7.28 10.93
N ILE A 660 -26.04 7.24 10.69
CA ILE A 660 -27.04 7.88 11.56
C ILE A 660 -27.01 7.24 12.96
N GLY A 661 -26.93 5.92 13.06
CA GLY A 661 -26.86 5.25 14.37
C GLY A 661 -25.59 5.60 15.16
N THR A 662 -24.47 5.83 14.46
CA THR A 662 -23.23 6.32 15.08
C THR A 662 -23.31 7.79 15.47
N GLU A 663 -23.95 8.63 14.64
CA GLU A 663 -24.24 10.03 14.96
C GLU A 663 -25.13 10.14 16.21
N VAL A 664 -26.28 9.47 16.24
CA VAL A 664 -27.21 9.47 17.39
C VAL A 664 -26.53 8.90 18.64
N ALA A 665 -25.67 7.88 18.51
CA ALA A 665 -24.88 7.36 19.63
C ALA A 665 -23.85 8.38 20.14
N ARG A 666 -23.09 9.05 19.25
CA ARG A 666 -22.14 10.13 19.57
C ARG A 666 -22.88 11.28 20.27
N PHE A 667 -23.99 11.75 19.71
CA PHE A 667 -24.83 12.84 20.22
C PHE A 667 -25.42 12.53 21.61
N CYS A 668 -25.96 11.32 21.80
CA CYS A 668 -26.52 10.89 23.08
C CYS A 668 -25.44 10.56 24.14
N SER A 669 -24.18 10.40 23.75
CA SER A 669 -23.10 10.11 24.69
C SER A 669 -22.83 11.28 25.63
N ARG A 670 -22.50 10.97 26.90
CA ARG A 670 -22.08 11.93 27.94
C ARG A 670 -23.02 13.13 28.17
N SER A 671 -24.30 13.04 27.81
CA SER A 671 -25.27 14.11 28.04
C SER A 671 -25.54 14.29 29.54
N GLY A 672 -25.07 15.41 30.12
CA GLY A 672 -25.35 15.78 31.51
C GLY A 672 -26.84 16.04 31.75
N TRP A 673 -27.28 15.82 33.00
CA TRP A 673 -28.65 16.05 33.46
C TRP A 673 -28.69 17.31 34.37
N PRO A 674 -29.69 18.20 34.23
CA PRO A 674 -30.65 18.26 33.13
C PRO A 674 -29.96 18.61 31.80
N HIS A 675 -30.53 18.09 30.72
CA HIS A 675 -30.07 18.36 29.36
C HIS A 675 -30.21 19.86 29.01
N GLY A 676 -29.25 20.41 28.27
CA GLY A 676 -29.09 21.87 28.08
C GLY A 676 -29.15 22.38 26.64
N ILE A 677 -29.70 21.60 25.71
CA ILE A 677 -30.07 22.09 24.37
C ILE A 677 -31.61 22.11 24.30
N PRO A 678 -32.26 23.20 23.87
CA PRO A 678 -33.72 23.28 23.78
C PRO A 678 -34.33 22.18 22.90
N GLY A 679 -35.54 21.73 23.27
CA GLY A 679 -36.27 20.66 22.59
C GLY A 679 -36.53 20.87 21.08
N PRO A 680 -36.76 22.09 20.57
CA PRO A 680 -36.90 22.32 19.13
C PRO A 680 -35.61 22.02 18.34
N ILE A 681 -34.46 22.46 18.85
CA ILE A 681 -33.14 22.47 18.15
C ILE A 681 -32.45 21.08 18.21
N LEU A 682 -33.13 20.06 18.75
CA LEU A 682 -32.57 18.72 18.95
C LEU A 682 -32.24 17.96 17.65
N LEU A 683 -32.99 18.23 16.57
CA LEU A 683 -32.74 17.59 15.26
C LEU A 683 -31.70 18.36 14.44
N ASP A 684 -31.64 19.69 14.57
CA ASP A 684 -30.66 20.52 13.86
C ASP A 684 -29.22 20.23 14.33
N GLN A 685 -29.08 19.74 15.56
CA GLN A 685 -27.83 19.23 16.14
C GLN A 685 -27.42 17.83 15.68
N LEU A 686 -28.15 17.24 14.72
CA LEU A 686 -27.88 15.93 14.11
C LEU A 686 -27.84 16.13 12.58
N PRO A 687 -26.76 16.71 12.02
CA PRO A 687 -26.73 17.13 10.63
C PRO A 687 -26.95 15.99 9.64
N LEU A 688 -26.48 14.76 9.91
CA LEU A 688 -26.75 13.61 9.04
C LEU A 688 -28.23 13.21 9.13
N LEU A 689 -28.80 13.02 10.32
CA LEU A 689 -30.23 12.74 10.47
C LEU A 689 -31.12 13.83 9.83
N SER A 690 -30.76 15.10 9.97
CA SER A 690 -31.46 16.25 9.39
C SER A 690 -31.36 16.24 7.85
N GLN A 691 -30.16 16.04 7.30
CA GLN A 691 -29.91 15.92 5.86
C GLN A 691 -30.65 14.72 5.25
N PHE A 692 -30.71 13.59 5.96
CA PHE A 692 -31.44 12.40 5.55
C PHE A 692 -32.94 12.67 5.38
N PHE A 693 -33.59 13.31 6.36
CA PHE A 693 -35.02 13.64 6.23
C PHE A 693 -35.30 14.82 5.29
N LYS A 694 -34.35 15.75 5.10
CA LYS A 694 -34.44 16.81 4.08
C LYS A 694 -34.39 16.26 2.65
N ALA A 695 -33.69 15.14 2.42
CA ALA A 695 -33.61 14.50 1.10
C ALA A 695 -34.88 13.71 0.70
N ALA A 696 -35.82 13.52 1.62
CA ALA A 696 -37.05 12.73 1.41
C ALA A 696 -37.97 13.32 0.33
N PRO A 697 -38.79 12.50 -0.37
CA PRO A 697 -39.71 12.97 -1.38
C PRO A 697 -40.77 13.90 -0.75
N GLN A 698 -41.06 15.02 -1.42
CA GLN A 698 -42.13 15.95 -1.02
C GLN A 698 -43.46 15.65 -1.74
N SER A 699 -43.52 14.52 -2.45
CA SER A 699 -44.67 14.02 -3.21
C SER A 699 -44.82 12.51 -2.98
N ALA A 700 -46.02 11.98 -3.22
CA ALA A 700 -46.28 10.56 -3.09
C ALA A 700 -45.49 9.75 -4.14
N VAL A 701 -44.69 8.80 -3.67
CA VAL A 701 -43.90 7.85 -4.51
C VAL A 701 -44.32 6.40 -4.22
N ILE A 702 -44.87 6.14 -3.03
CA ILE A 702 -45.26 4.80 -2.57
C ILE A 702 -46.78 4.62 -2.74
N THR A 703 -47.16 3.74 -3.66
CA THR A 703 -48.56 3.41 -3.98
C THR A 703 -49.16 2.28 -3.14
N ALA A 704 -48.33 1.40 -2.59
CA ALA A 704 -48.71 0.27 -1.73
C ALA A 704 -47.77 0.15 -0.51
N ALA A 705 -48.28 -0.29 0.65
CA ALA A 705 -47.46 -0.55 1.84
C ALA A 705 -46.51 -1.75 1.68
N GLU A 706 -46.89 -2.72 0.85
CA GLU A 706 -46.11 -3.92 0.54
C GLU A 706 -44.85 -3.58 -0.29
N GLY A 707 -43.89 -4.51 -0.37
CA GLY A 707 -42.61 -4.31 -1.07
C GLY A 707 -41.63 -3.31 -0.44
N ASN A 708 -42.06 -2.53 0.57
CA ASN A 708 -41.27 -1.44 1.17
C ASN A 708 -40.41 -1.87 2.38
N GLU A 709 -40.08 -3.16 2.53
CA GLU A 709 -39.33 -3.66 3.71
C GLU A 709 -37.98 -2.96 3.89
N PHE A 710 -37.23 -2.69 2.81
CA PHE A 710 -35.96 -1.95 2.86
C PHE A 710 -36.08 -0.58 3.55
N LEU A 711 -37.13 0.18 3.21
CA LEU A 711 -37.42 1.48 3.80
C LEU A 711 -37.85 1.34 5.26
N VAL A 712 -38.77 0.42 5.54
CA VAL A 712 -39.28 0.13 6.89
C VAL A 712 -38.16 -0.33 7.84
N GLN A 713 -37.27 -1.20 7.36
CA GLN A 713 -36.13 -1.72 8.11
C GLN A 713 -35.12 -0.61 8.41
N THR A 714 -34.74 0.19 7.41
CA THR A 714 -33.76 1.28 7.59
C THR A 714 -34.28 2.36 8.55
N LEU A 715 -35.54 2.80 8.39
CA LEU A 715 -36.19 3.73 9.32
C LEU A 715 -36.35 3.11 10.72
N GLY A 716 -36.61 1.79 10.79
CA GLY A 716 -36.64 1.03 12.03
C GLY A 716 -35.29 1.03 12.76
N THR A 717 -34.19 0.77 12.06
CA THR A 717 -32.83 0.82 12.62
C THR A 717 -32.45 2.24 13.08
N ILE A 718 -32.79 3.26 12.28
CA ILE A 718 -32.61 4.68 12.65
C ILE A 718 -33.34 4.98 13.96
N TYR A 719 -34.61 4.59 14.09
CA TYR A 719 -35.39 4.78 15.31
C TYR A 719 -34.86 3.95 16.49
N ALA A 720 -34.40 2.71 16.25
CA ALA A 720 -33.80 1.83 17.24
C ALA A 720 -32.57 2.47 17.92
N SER A 721 -31.78 3.27 17.18
CA SER A 721 -30.64 4.01 17.73
C SER A 721 -31.04 4.97 18.87
N ALA A 722 -32.27 5.50 18.84
CA ALA A 722 -32.86 6.35 19.89
C ALA A 722 -33.62 5.58 20.98
N LEU A 723 -33.80 4.27 20.88
CA LEU A 723 -34.42 3.45 21.93
C LEU A 723 -33.45 3.14 23.08
N ASN A 724 -33.95 3.06 24.31
CA ASN A 724 -33.15 2.70 25.49
C ASN A 724 -32.80 1.20 25.49
N ILE A 725 -31.50 0.89 25.42
CA ILE A 725 -30.95 -0.48 25.35
C ILE A 725 -30.38 -0.85 26.72
N GLY A 726 -31.18 -1.54 27.54
CA GLY A 726 -30.78 -2.02 28.88
C GLY A 726 -31.95 -2.15 29.84
N PHE A 727 -31.94 -3.20 30.67
CA PHE A 727 -33.01 -3.50 31.65
C PHE A 727 -32.80 -2.78 32.98
N GLY A 728 -31.56 -2.79 33.51
CA GLY A 728 -31.15 -2.19 34.80
C GLY A 728 -31.22 -0.64 34.90
N ARG A 729 -31.97 0.01 34.01
CA ARG A 729 -32.37 1.43 34.15
C ARG A 729 -33.87 1.60 34.42
N PHE A 730 -34.70 0.57 34.32
CA PHE A 730 -36.16 0.74 34.35
C PHE A 730 -36.67 1.29 35.69
N VAL A 731 -36.07 0.85 36.81
CA VAL A 731 -36.39 1.29 38.18
C VAL A 731 -35.98 2.75 38.41
N THR A 732 -34.72 3.11 38.12
CA THR A 732 -34.22 4.50 38.26
C THR A 732 -34.77 5.48 37.21
N GLN A 733 -35.40 5.00 36.13
CA GLN A 733 -35.91 5.87 35.08
C GLN A 733 -37.24 6.55 35.35
N ARG A 734 -38.10 6.10 36.28
CA ARG A 734 -39.41 6.76 36.47
C ARG A 734 -39.28 8.25 36.82
N VAL A 735 -38.27 8.63 37.63
CA VAL A 735 -37.97 10.03 37.98
C VAL A 735 -37.11 10.74 36.91
N ILE A 736 -36.14 10.05 36.30
CA ILE A 736 -35.14 10.67 35.40
C ILE A 736 -35.66 10.89 33.95
N ARG A 737 -36.79 10.25 33.58
CA ARG A 737 -37.30 10.12 32.20
C ARG A 737 -37.35 11.42 31.37
N LEU A 738 -37.79 12.54 31.94
CA LEU A 738 -38.01 13.80 31.21
C LEU A 738 -36.71 14.56 30.84
N GLY A 739 -35.63 14.38 31.61
CA GLY A 739 -34.44 15.25 31.52
C GLY A 739 -33.30 14.75 30.64
N SER A 740 -33.42 13.59 29.97
CA SER A 740 -32.32 12.99 29.20
C SER A 740 -32.42 13.27 27.69
N ARG A 741 -31.29 13.65 27.08
CA ARG A 741 -31.16 13.95 25.63
C ARG A 741 -31.81 12.87 24.75
N LYS A 742 -31.54 11.60 25.04
CA LYS A 742 -32.05 10.45 24.28
C LYS A 742 -33.57 10.26 24.41
N ALA A 743 -34.15 10.56 25.57
CA ALA A 743 -35.61 10.52 25.75
C ALA A 743 -36.32 11.67 25.02
N GLN A 744 -35.72 12.86 24.99
CA GLN A 744 -36.25 14.02 24.27
C GLN A 744 -36.10 13.87 22.74
N LEU A 745 -35.03 13.21 22.29
CA LEU A 745 -34.78 12.94 20.87
C LEU A 745 -35.74 11.88 20.28
N ARG A 746 -36.05 10.79 21.01
CA ARG A 746 -36.92 9.70 20.52
C ARG A 746 -38.22 10.18 19.84
N PRO A 747 -39.08 11.01 20.47
CA PRO A 747 -40.31 11.48 19.82
C PRO A 747 -40.06 12.39 18.63
N LYS A 748 -38.93 13.12 18.60
CA LYS A 748 -38.54 13.95 17.47
C LYS A 748 -38.10 13.13 16.25
N ILE A 749 -37.40 12.02 16.43
CA ILE A 749 -37.12 11.08 15.34
C ILE A 749 -38.42 10.45 14.83
N LEU A 750 -39.31 10.00 15.72
CA LEU A 750 -40.60 9.43 15.31
C LEU A 750 -41.48 10.44 14.56
N GLN A 751 -41.47 11.71 14.97
CA GLN A 751 -42.15 12.82 14.28
C GLN A 751 -41.56 13.07 12.88
N ALA A 752 -40.24 13.03 12.72
CA ALA A 752 -39.57 13.19 11.43
C ALA A 752 -39.83 12.01 10.48
N ILE A 753 -39.78 10.77 11.00
CA ILE A 753 -40.18 9.54 10.27
C ILE A 753 -41.63 9.66 9.80
N ARG A 754 -42.55 10.05 10.69
CA ARG A 754 -43.96 10.25 10.33
C ARG A 754 -44.09 11.29 9.22
N LYS A 755 -43.49 12.48 9.35
CA LYS A 755 -43.58 13.53 8.31
C LYS A 755 -43.04 13.05 6.95
N ALA A 756 -41.96 12.28 6.93
CA ALA A 756 -41.43 11.72 5.69
C ALA A 756 -42.41 10.71 5.04
N LEU A 757 -43.02 9.84 5.85
CA LEU A 757 -44.06 8.90 5.37
C LEU A 757 -45.35 9.60 4.94
N GLU A 758 -45.78 10.65 5.64
CA GLU A 758 -46.93 11.49 5.27
C GLU A 758 -46.73 12.13 3.88
N ALA A 759 -45.50 12.54 3.55
CA ALA A 759 -45.16 13.10 2.25
C ALA A 759 -45.04 12.04 1.14
N CYS A 760 -44.30 10.94 1.39
CA CYS A 760 -44.00 9.95 0.33
C CYS A 760 -45.02 8.81 0.20
N ALA A 761 -45.84 8.57 1.22
CA ALA A 761 -46.79 7.45 1.36
C ALA A 761 -48.07 7.85 2.14
N PRO A 762 -48.78 8.94 1.77
CA PRO A 762 -49.88 9.49 2.57
C PRO A 762 -50.96 8.46 2.95
N GLY A 763 -51.42 7.66 1.99
CA GLY A 763 -52.44 6.62 2.23
C GLY A 763 -51.98 5.42 3.09
N HIS A 764 -50.67 5.21 3.24
CA HIS A 764 -50.09 4.03 3.92
C HIS A 764 -49.34 4.38 5.22
N THR A 765 -49.32 5.66 5.58
CA THR A 765 -48.51 6.21 6.69
C THR A 765 -48.68 5.46 8.01
N ALA A 766 -49.92 5.17 8.42
CA ALA A 766 -50.18 4.50 9.70
C ALA A 766 -49.63 3.07 9.73
N THR A 767 -49.88 2.30 8.67
CA THR A 767 -49.41 0.92 8.50
C THR A 767 -47.88 0.86 8.47
N MET A 768 -47.25 1.73 7.68
CA MET A 768 -45.79 1.81 7.57
C MET A 768 -45.14 2.25 8.89
N LEU A 769 -45.74 3.20 9.62
CA LEU A 769 -45.21 3.67 10.91
C LEU A 769 -45.26 2.54 11.97
N GLY A 770 -46.33 1.75 12.00
CA GLY A 770 -46.43 0.56 12.86
C GLY A 770 -45.36 -0.49 12.52
N ALA A 771 -45.14 -0.75 11.23
CA ALA A 771 -44.08 -1.64 10.77
C ALA A 771 -42.67 -1.13 11.13
N VAL A 772 -42.44 0.19 11.07
CA VAL A 772 -41.18 0.84 11.50
C VAL A 772 -40.95 0.69 13.00
N GLU A 773 -41.97 0.86 13.85
CA GLU A 773 -41.82 0.61 15.30
C GLU A 773 -41.55 -0.87 15.60
N ALA A 774 -42.14 -1.80 14.84
CA ALA A 774 -41.84 -3.23 14.94
C ALA A 774 -40.39 -3.57 14.51
N ALA A 775 -39.92 -3.04 13.37
CA ALA A 775 -38.55 -3.19 12.90
C ALA A 775 -37.52 -2.57 13.87
N ALA A 776 -37.88 -1.45 14.52
CA ALA A 776 -37.06 -0.84 15.56
C ALA A 776 -36.98 -1.69 16.83
N LYS A 777 -38.07 -2.40 17.19
CA LYS A 777 -38.06 -3.40 18.28
C LYS A 777 -37.14 -4.58 17.93
N ARG A 778 -37.25 -5.16 16.72
CA ARG A 778 -36.36 -6.23 16.24
C ARG A 778 -34.89 -5.83 16.32
N THR A 779 -34.54 -4.70 15.69
CA THR A 779 -33.15 -4.19 15.66
C THR A 779 -32.62 -3.85 17.06
N LYS A 780 -33.46 -3.30 17.95
CA LYS A 780 -33.07 -3.07 19.36
C LYS A 780 -32.71 -4.37 20.07
N ASP A 781 -33.43 -5.45 19.80
CA ASP A 781 -33.22 -6.74 20.45
C ASP A 781 -32.02 -7.49 19.83
N GLU A 782 -31.73 -7.30 18.53
CA GLU A 782 -30.45 -7.67 17.92
C GLU A 782 -29.26 -6.97 18.61
N ILE A 783 -29.34 -5.66 18.90
CA ILE A 783 -28.29 -4.92 19.62
C ILE A 783 -28.14 -5.41 21.08
N LYS A 784 -29.20 -5.95 21.71
CA LYS A 784 -29.05 -6.65 23.00
C LYS A 784 -28.24 -7.94 22.83
N GLY A 785 -28.39 -8.63 21.70
CA GLY A 785 -27.70 -9.89 21.39
C GLY A 785 -26.21 -9.74 21.04
N THR A 786 -25.74 -8.59 20.56
CA THR A 786 -24.30 -8.41 20.21
C THR A 786 -23.38 -8.58 21.43
N LYS A 787 -22.25 -9.25 21.26
CA LYS A 787 -21.19 -9.29 22.30
C LYS A 787 -20.57 -7.88 22.47
N GLY A 788 -20.08 -7.56 23.66
CA GLY A 788 -19.43 -6.26 23.94
C GLY A 788 -20.40 -5.08 24.09
N LYS A 789 -20.01 -3.91 23.57
CA LYS A 789 -20.76 -2.64 23.67
C LYS A 789 -22.12 -2.77 22.97
N LYS A 790 -23.22 -2.53 23.69
CA LYS A 790 -24.60 -2.61 23.20
C LYS A 790 -24.96 -1.35 22.38
N THR A 791 -24.33 -1.21 21.22
CA THR A 791 -24.46 -0.09 20.27
C THR A 791 -24.69 -0.61 18.85
N LEU A 792 -25.08 0.26 17.92
CA LEU A 792 -25.37 -0.18 16.54
C LEU A 792 -24.10 -0.64 15.77
N GLY A 793 -22.93 -0.04 16.05
CA GLY A 793 -21.68 -0.38 15.35
C GLY A 793 -21.37 -1.89 15.24
N PRO A 794 -21.30 -2.63 16.36
CA PRO A 794 -21.12 -4.09 16.32
C PRO A 794 -22.22 -4.87 15.59
N LEU A 795 -23.44 -4.34 15.51
CA LEU A 795 -24.51 -4.94 14.70
C LEU A 795 -24.29 -4.66 13.21
N CYS A 796 -23.90 -3.44 12.83
CA CYS A 796 -23.55 -3.11 11.45
C CYS A 796 -22.34 -3.93 10.96
N ALA A 797 -21.30 -4.10 11.77
CA ALA A 797 -20.16 -4.96 11.44
C ALA A 797 -20.59 -6.43 11.26
N LYS A 798 -21.46 -6.96 12.14
CA LYS A 798 -22.04 -8.30 11.98
C LYS A 798 -22.89 -8.42 10.69
N ARG A 799 -23.74 -7.43 10.39
CA ARG A 799 -24.56 -7.40 9.17
C ARG A 799 -23.66 -7.35 7.92
N LEU A 800 -22.60 -6.54 7.94
CA LEU A 800 -21.61 -6.41 6.87
C LEU A 800 -20.88 -7.73 6.59
N ALA A 801 -20.29 -8.36 7.61
CA ALA A 801 -19.56 -9.61 7.47
C ALA A 801 -20.45 -10.76 6.97
N LEU A 802 -21.73 -10.79 7.38
CA LEU A 802 -22.71 -11.76 6.89
C LEU A 802 -23.07 -11.51 5.41
N ALA A 803 -23.37 -10.26 5.05
CA ALA A 803 -23.78 -9.90 3.69
C ALA A 803 -22.67 -10.11 2.65
N THR A 804 -21.45 -9.67 2.99
CA THR A 804 -20.27 -9.76 2.11
C THR A 804 -19.56 -11.11 2.19
N ARG A 805 -20.08 -12.05 2.99
CA ARG A 805 -19.49 -13.37 3.30
C ARG A 805 -18.03 -13.33 3.77
N THR A 806 -17.55 -12.15 4.18
CA THR A 806 -16.14 -11.85 4.41
C THR A 806 -15.84 -11.91 5.91
N ALA A 807 -15.14 -12.96 6.34
CA ALA A 807 -14.70 -13.09 7.73
C ALA A 807 -13.74 -11.94 8.08
N GLY A 808 -13.96 -11.30 9.24
CA GLY A 808 -13.15 -10.15 9.65
C GLY A 808 -13.48 -8.84 8.90
N ALA A 809 -14.60 -8.75 8.17
CA ALA A 809 -15.09 -7.51 7.58
C ALA A 809 -15.47 -6.47 8.65
N ASP A 810 -14.48 -5.66 9.01
CA ASP A 810 -14.60 -4.47 9.85
C ASP A 810 -14.04 -3.26 9.09
N PHE A 811 -14.32 -2.04 9.56
CA PHE A 811 -13.71 -0.83 9.03
C PHE A 811 -13.39 0.16 10.14
N VAL A 812 -12.24 0.82 10.01
CA VAL A 812 -11.79 1.80 10.99
C VAL A 812 -12.39 3.15 10.62
N ASP A 813 -13.53 3.51 11.23
CA ASP A 813 -13.96 4.91 11.29
C ASP A 813 -12.92 5.67 12.13
N LEU A 814 -12.04 6.42 11.47
CA LEU A 814 -10.98 7.17 12.15
C LEU A 814 -11.60 8.21 13.10
N ASN A 815 -12.78 8.74 12.80
CA ASN A 815 -13.53 9.59 13.74
C ASN A 815 -14.11 8.85 14.96
N THR A 816 -14.06 7.51 15.04
CA THR A 816 -14.27 6.77 16.32
C THR A 816 -12.97 6.59 17.10
N GLU A 817 -11.88 6.27 16.42
CA GLU A 817 -10.58 5.97 17.05
C GLU A 817 -9.86 7.23 17.55
N ILE A 818 -9.93 8.32 16.79
CA ILE A 818 -9.41 9.65 17.18
C ILE A 818 -10.37 10.28 18.21
N ASN A 819 -10.51 9.64 19.36
CA ASN A 819 -11.50 9.94 20.39
C ASN A 819 -11.07 11.06 21.34
N LYS A 820 -10.39 12.08 20.78
CA LYS A 820 -10.16 13.35 21.45
C LYS A 820 -11.47 14.14 21.42
N ILE A 821 -12.26 13.97 22.48
CA ILE A 821 -13.33 14.91 22.87
C ILE A 821 -12.74 16.32 22.90
N SER A 822 -13.51 17.37 22.61
CA SER A 822 -13.04 18.77 22.65
C SER A 822 -12.15 19.02 23.87
N ILE A 823 -10.94 19.53 23.64
CA ILE A 823 -9.81 19.52 24.59
C ILE A 823 -9.49 20.93 25.10
N LYS A 824 -9.13 21.04 26.38
CA LYS A 824 -8.31 22.16 26.85
C LYS A 824 -6.87 21.85 26.47
N VAL A 825 -6.30 22.62 25.57
CA VAL A 825 -4.89 22.49 25.22
C VAL A 825 -4.06 23.20 26.28
N LYS A 826 -3.04 22.54 26.84
CA LYS A 826 -1.99 23.18 27.65
C LYS A 826 -0.94 23.76 26.70
N GLY A 827 -0.25 24.85 27.08
CA GLY A 827 0.80 25.47 26.25
C GLY A 827 1.81 24.47 25.65
N PRO A 828 2.41 23.56 26.44
CA PRO A 828 3.30 22.53 25.91
C PRO A 828 2.65 21.62 24.85
N THR A 829 1.42 21.14 25.10
CA THR A 829 0.67 20.30 24.13
C THR A 829 0.25 21.09 22.88
N ALA A 830 0.06 22.40 22.97
CA ALA A 830 -0.18 23.25 21.81
C ALA A 830 1.08 23.38 20.94
N SER A 831 2.24 23.54 21.60
CA SER A 831 3.54 23.50 20.95
C SER A 831 3.78 22.15 20.28
N GLU A 832 3.63 21.04 21.01
CA GLU A 832 3.75 19.67 20.52
C GLU A 832 2.89 19.40 19.26
N MET A 833 1.61 19.79 19.26
CA MET A 833 0.74 19.63 18.09
C MET A 833 1.15 20.54 16.92
N ARG A 834 1.61 21.76 17.18
CA ARG A 834 2.18 22.65 16.14
C ARG A 834 3.48 22.09 15.56
N THR A 835 4.41 21.63 16.40
CA THR A 835 5.68 21.00 15.99
C THR A 835 5.43 19.73 15.18
N LYS A 836 4.49 18.87 15.58
CA LYS A 836 4.13 17.67 14.82
C LYS A 836 3.50 18.03 13.46
N HIS A 837 2.60 19.01 13.41
CA HIS A 837 1.95 19.44 12.17
C HIS A 837 2.94 20.13 11.22
N HIS A 838 3.78 21.03 11.74
CA HIS A 838 4.86 21.66 10.98
C HIS A 838 5.89 20.64 10.50
N GLY A 839 6.27 19.66 11.32
CA GLY A 839 7.15 18.55 10.92
C GLY A 839 6.56 17.70 9.78
N ALA A 840 5.24 17.48 9.77
CA ALA A 840 4.56 16.82 8.66
C ALA A 840 4.55 17.68 7.38
N ILE A 841 4.32 19.00 7.49
CA ILE A 841 4.39 19.94 6.36
C ILE A 841 5.81 20.04 5.80
N MET A 842 6.84 20.13 6.66
CA MET A 842 8.25 20.15 6.23
C MET A 842 8.67 18.81 5.63
N GLY A 843 8.23 17.68 6.21
CA GLY A 843 8.44 16.35 5.64
C GLY A 843 7.85 16.25 4.23
N ARG A 844 6.59 16.67 4.04
CA ARG A 844 5.97 16.77 2.72
C ARG A 844 6.75 17.70 1.79
N SER A 845 7.12 18.90 2.23
CA SER A 845 7.84 19.87 1.40
C SER A 845 9.22 19.36 0.95
N ASN A 846 9.89 18.57 1.79
CA ASN A 846 11.18 17.95 1.45
C ASN A 846 10.98 16.80 0.46
N ASP A 847 9.99 15.94 0.68
CA ASP A 847 9.61 14.86 -0.24
C ASP A 847 9.16 15.43 -1.60
N GLU A 848 8.36 16.50 -1.62
CA GLU A 848 7.94 17.25 -2.81
C GLU A 848 9.14 17.86 -3.56
N GLY A 849 10.11 18.43 -2.84
CA GLY A 849 11.35 18.95 -3.44
C GLY A 849 12.24 17.86 -4.04
N HIS A 850 12.38 16.73 -3.34
CA HIS A 850 13.10 15.55 -3.83
C HIS A 850 12.44 14.95 -5.08
N ALA A 851 11.12 14.79 -5.06
CA ALA A 851 10.37 14.32 -6.23
C ALA A 851 10.54 15.26 -7.43
N LYS A 852 10.42 16.58 -7.24
CA LYS A 852 10.66 17.56 -8.31
C LYS A 852 12.09 17.50 -8.87
N ALA A 853 13.09 17.21 -8.03
CA ALA A 853 14.47 17.03 -8.48
C ALA A 853 14.64 15.74 -9.30
N VAL A 854 14.19 14.59 -8.78
CA VAL A 854 14.30 13.28 -9.46
C VAL A 854 13.50 13.23 -10.75
N LEU A 855 12.32 13.85 -10.80
CA LEU A 855 11.52 13.94 -12.02
C LEU A 855 12.17 14.87 -13.06
N LYS A 856 12.83 15.96 -12.65
CA LYS A 856 13.62 16.80 -13.58
C LYS A 856 14.88 16.09 -14.10
N GLU A 857 15.45 15.19 -13.31
CA GLU A 857 16.60 14.35 -13.71
C GLU A 857 16.19 13.23 -14.69
N ARG A 858 15.02 12.61 -14.50
CA ARG A 858 14.64 11.33 -15.16
C ARG A 858 13.44 11.40 -16.09
N VAL A 859 12.72 12.51 -16.17
CA VAL A 859 11.69 12.75 -17.18
C VAL A 859 12.20 13.85 -18.10
N VAL A 860 12.47 13.49 -19.36
CA VAL A 860 12.82 14.45 -20.39
C VAL A 860 11.54 15.14 -20.82
N THR A 861 11.23 16.26 -20.17
CA THR A 861 10.22 17.18 -20.68
C THR A 861 10.78 17.81 -21.96
N ASP A 862 10.12 17.56 -23.09
CA ASP A 862 10.39 18.27 -24.34
C ASP A 862 10.13 19.77 -24.16
N GLN A 863 11.16 20.51 -23.72
CA GLN A 863 11.29 21.91 -24.04
C GLN A 863 11.63 22.00 -25.52
N VAL A 864 10.60 21.85 -26.36
CA VAL A 864 10.64 22.35 -27.73
C VAL A 864 10.98 23.83 -27.61
N GLU A 865 12.13 24.22 -28.14
CA GLU A 865 12.57 25.61 -28.23
C GLU A 865 11.66 26.35 -29.22
N LEU A 866 10.49 26.77 -28.72
CA LEU A 866 9.53 27.59 -29.45
C LEU A 866 10.02 29.03 -29.69
N ASP A 867 11.19 29.38 -29.13
CA ASP A 867 11.84 30.67 -29.30
C ASP A 867 12.35 30.92 -30.74
N ASP A 868 12.54 29.86 -31.54
CA ASP A 868 12.99 29.94 -32.95
C ASP A 868 11.86 29.93 -33.99
N ILE A 869 10.57 29.93 -33.59
CA ILE A 869 9.46 30.12 -34.53
C ILE A 869 9.21 31.62 -34.73
N GLU A 870 9.88 32.20 -35.74
CA GLU A 870 9.61 33.57 -36.20
C GLU A 870 8.12 33.81 -36.51
N ALA A 871 7.68 35.05 -36.30
CA ALA A 871 6.26 35.41 -36.19
C ALA A 871 5.44 35.23 -37.48
N ALA A 872 4.80 34.07 -37.63
CA ALA A 872 3.65 33.91 -38.52
C ALA A 872 2.39 34.59 -37.92
N PRO A 873 1.67 35.46 -38.66
CA PRO A 873 0.53 36.19 -38.11
C PRO A 873 -0.67 35.27 -37.85
N SER A 874 -1.23 35.36 -36.66
CA SER A 874 -2.38 34.54 -36.21
C SER A 874 -3.64 34.78 -37.06
N PRO A 875 -4.36 33.73 -37.50
CA PRO A 875 -5.67 33.90 -38.12
C PRO A 875 -6.70 34.44 -37.12
N SER A 876 -7.61 35.29 -37.59
CA SER A 876 -8.50 36.10 -36.76
C SER A 876 -9.52 35.29 -35.95
N THR A 877 -9.57 35.51 -34.64
CA THR A 877 -10.69 35.09 -33.78
C THR A 877 -11.95 35.92 -34.04
N SER A 878 -13.11 35.24 -34.14
CA SER A 878 -14.41 35.89 -34.35
C SER A 878 -14.94 36.60 -33.08
N PRO A 879 -15.62 37.77 -33.17
CA PRO A 879 -15.90 38.61 -32.00
C PRO A 879 -17.26 38.33 -31.35
N LEU A 880 -17.30 37.92 -30.06
CA LEU A 880 -18.56 37.84 -29.30
C LEU A 880 -18.46 37.92 -27.76
N VAL A 881 -17.40 38.55 -27.20
CA VAL A 881 -17.20 38.65 -25.72
C VAL A 881 -16.95 40.09 -25.23
N SER A 882 -16.58 41.03 -26.10
CA SER A 882 -16.06 42.36 -25.74
C SER A 882 -17.12 43.47 -25.49
N VAL A 883 -18.27 43.14 -24.89
CA VAL A 883 -19.41 44.09 -24.72
C VAL A 883 -19.91 44.24 -23.27
N LEU A 884 -19.32 43.54 -22.29
CA LEU A 884 -19.85 43.52 -20.90
C LEU A 884 -18.93 44.04 -19.78
N GLU A 885 -17.68 44.44 -20.06
CA GLU A 885 -16.73 44.92 -19.04
C GLU A 885 -16.22 46.36 -19.29
N ALA A 886 -17.08 47.24 -19.81
CA ALA A 886 -16.76 48.65 -20.02
C ALA A 886 -17.97 49.58 -19.80
N ASN A 887 -18.43 49.71 -18.54
CA ASN A 887 -19.18 50.87 -17.99
C ASN A 887 -19.54 50.65 -16.51
N ALA A 888 -18.63 51.00 -15.59
CA ALA A 888 -18.86 50.79 -14.15
C ALA A 888 -18.23 51.85 -13.20
N GLU A 889 -17.80 53.02 -13.68
CA GLU A 889 -17.20 54.04 -12.79
C GLU A 889 -17.40 55.50 -13.28
N ALA A 890 -18.59 56.09 -13.06
CA ALA A 890 -18.83 57.53 -13.16
C ALA A 890 -20.11 58.01 -12.44
N ALA A 891 -20.09 59.28 -11.99
CA ALA A 891 -21.23 60.19 -11.76
C ALA A 891 -22.38 59.82 -10.77
N GLN A 892 -22.20 60.25 -9.52
CA GLN A 892 -23.05 61.19 -8.75
C GLN A 892 -24.61 61.16 -8.81
N VAL A 893 -25.21 61.30 -7.62
CA VAL A 893 -26.65 61.51 -7.37
C VAL A 893 -27.05 62.99 -7.50
N PRO A 894 -28.20 63.30 -8.12
CA PRO A 894 -29.21 64.11 -7.43
C PRO A 894 -30.66 63.59 -7.57
N THR A 895 -31.51 64.04 -6.64
CA THR A 895 -32.92 63.67 -6.43
C THR A 895 -33.91 64.29 -7.42
N LEU A 896 -35.06 63.63 -7.69
CA LEU A 896 -36.42 64.14 -7.36
C LEU A 896 -37.62 63.24 -7.81
N ASN A 897 -38.51 62.95 -6.85
CA ASN A 897 -39.99 62.87 -6.92
C ASN A 897 -40.81 61.94 -7.86
N THR A 898 -41.52 61.01 -7.21
CA THR A 898 -42.99 60.72 -7.35
C THR A 898 -43.46 59.79 -8.53
N PRO A 899 -44.72 59.28 -8.58
CA PRO A 899 -44.97 57.92 -8.05
C PRO A 899 -46.04 57.07 -8.79
N GLU A 900 -45.67 56.01 -9.53
CA GLU A 900 -46.69 55.12 -10.13
C GLU A 900 -46.24 53.64 -10.23
N LEU A 901 -47.15 52.77 -10.73
CA LEU A 901 -46.95 51.32 -10.96
C LEU A 901 -46.86 50.40 -9.71
N ALA A 902 -47.65 50.69 -8.67
CA ALA A 902 -48.05 49.67 -7.67
C ALA A 902 -49.24 48.79 -8.15
N ALA A 903 -49.25 48.34 -9.41
CA ALA A 903 -50.46 47.81 -10.07
C ALA A 903 -50.24 46.72 -11.17
N ALA A 904 -49.35 45.75 -10.95
CA ALA A 904 -49.07 44.69 -11.96
C ALA A 904 -48.86 43.26 -11.41
N ALA A 905 -49.15 42.98 -10.13
CA ALA A 905 -48.72 41.76 -9.44
C ALA A 905 -49.85 40.76 -9.08
N ALA A 906 -50.97 40.74 -9.83
CA ALA A 906 -52.20 40.03 -9.44
C ALA A 906 -52.92 39.23 -10.54
N ALA A 907 -52.20 38.81 -11.60
CA ALA A 907 -52.60 37.78 -12.56
C ALA A 907 -51.29 37.18 -13.16
N ILE A 908 -51.18 35.92 -13.59
CA ILE A 908 -52.19 34.91 -13.96
C ILE A 908 -51.87 33.57 -13.26
N SER A 909 -52.89 32.83 -12.83
CA SER A 909 -52.78 31.42 -12.43
C SER A 909 -54.10 30.69 -12.64
N THR A 910 -54.16 29.77 -13.63
CA THR A 910 -54.87 28.45 -13.57
C THR A 910 -54.83 27.71 -14.92
N ASN A 911 -54.47 26.41 -14.87
CA ASN A 911 -54.97 25.25 -15.64
C ASN A 911 -55.36 25.34 -17.14
N VAL A 912 -54.84 24.39 -17.94
CA VAL A 912 -55.60 23.34 -18.69
C VAL A 912 -54.67 22.10 -18.86
N LYS A 913 -55.23 20.89 -19.08
CA LYS A 913 -54.49 19.63 -19.37
C LYS A 913 -54.69 19.17 -20.82
N ALA A 914 -53.66 18.60 -21.47
CA ALA A 914 -53.72 17.40 -22.35
C ALA A 914 -52.34 17.09 -23.01
N THR A 915 -52.17 15.86 -23.51
CA THR A 915 -50.99 15.31 -24.22
C THR A 915 -51.45 14.52 -25.46
N PRO A 916 -50.56 14.00 -26.33
CA PRO A 916 -49.25 14.49 -26.81
C PRO A 916 -49.11 14.48 -28.36
N VAL A 917 -48.10 15.16 -28.92
CA VAL A 917 -47.62 14.96 -30.32
C VAL A 917 -46.08 14.93 -30.34
N VAL A 918 -45.47 14.39 -31.40
CA VAL A 918 -44.10 13.85 -31.46
C VAL A 918 -43.20 14.58 -32.47
N ALA A 919 -41.90 14.65 -32.14
CA ALA A 919 -40.72 14.92 -33.00
C ALA A 919 -40.41 16.36 -33.50
N VAL A 920 -39.21 16.46 -34.09
CA VAL A 920 -38.57 17.59 -34.80
C VAL A 920 -38.00 18.72 -33.92
N ALA A 921 -36.74 18.55 -33.46
CA ALA A 921 -35.77 19.64 -33.23
C ALA A 921 -34.29 19.18 -33.05
N GLU A 922 -33.86 18.05 -33.63
CA GLU A 922 -32.42 17.71 -33.72
C GLU A 922 -31.88 18.03 -35.12
N LEU A 923 -31.37 19.25 -35.33
CA LEU A 923 -30.33 19.63 -36.31
C LEU A 923 -30.08 21.15 -36.24
N ALA A 924 -28.96 21.60 -35.64
CA ALA A 924 -28.28 22.92 -35.88
C ALA A 924 -27.20 23.24 -34.83
N ALA A 925 -26.10 22.47 -34.77
CA ALA A 925 -24.90 22.83 -33.98
C ALA A 925 -23.62 22.06 -34.40
N HIS A 926 -23.38 21.89 -35.71
CA HIS A 926 -22.10 21.35 -36.21
C HIS A 926 -21.62 22.14 -37.43
N THR A 927 -21.00 23.28 -37.13
CA THR A 927 -20.09 24.07 -37.97
C THR A 927 -19.10 24.73 -37.02
#